data_AF-A0AAQ4QGG6-F1
#
_entry.id   AF-A0AAQ4QGG6-F1
#
_cell.length_a   1.000
_cell.length_b   1.000
_cell.length_c   1.000
_cell.angle_alpha   90.00
_cell.angle_beta   90.00
_cell.angle_gamma   90.00
#
_symmetry.space_group_name_H-M   'P 1'
#
loop_
_entity.id
_entity.type
_entity.pdbx_description
1 polymer ?
#
loop_
_entity_poly.entity_id
_entity_poly.type
_entity_poly.pdbx_seq_one_letter_code
_entity_poly.pdbx_strand_id
1 'polypeptide(L)'
;MAVANTTKISWRLQEFEAHSSSVSCLALGRSSGRLLATGGGDCRVNIWAVSKANCIMSLTGHKNPVECVQFNTSEEQVVAGSQSGSIRVWDLEAAKILRTLMGHKSSITSLGFHPFGDFLASSSMDTNIKLWDVRRRGYVFRYKGHTEAVRSLAFSPDGKWLASASDDSTVKLWDLTQGKMITEFKSHTAPVNIIQFHPNEYLLASGSSDRTIKLWDLEKFTMIGSLEGDTTPVRSVFFSSDGSCLYSGATDSLRIFGWEPDRCFDVVPVGWGKVSDLAVCNQQLIGVSHQLSSVSSYVVDLKRVKKNGGSVIRGIIQDNQPLAEPRDAKGSALRRSYERPTTTCSSQRVKRRSDADRRSPEGERRSPSEDEADEKLSSAEIHNAEDFKEIFQPKNAISRTPPKVSEPFPAPPEDETISAIGRQLKDTISAFPEKQQAPPLASSTPVQRVEPTVVSFAKRPTPSAVVPASPPPQPPVSTARSKPKIILSCRNEPIGLNVADFLPSSPNNRGGALSDDEALSQLKKGHDTMCVMLRSRHKNLETVRSVWVREDIKSALDAAVSMNDLSIVVDILNIINLQPSLWRLDLCTTTLPQIDQLLHSKYESYIQTGCTSLKLIMKHFWTLISETLKATPSVGVDITREERHQKCRAICKQLKNLSNLVENKALQVGRHGSAFRELQLLMAPLDDSL
;
A
#
# COMPACT_ATOMS: atom_id res chain seq x y z
N MET A 1 8.47 -14.93 -37.20
CA MET A 1 7.77 -13.78 -36.59
C MET A 1 7.00 -14.32 -35.40
N ALA A 2 7.35 -13.93 -34.19
CA ALA A 2 6.62 -14.33 -33.00
C ALA A 2 5.21 -13.73 -33.07
N VAL A 3 4.19 -14.57 -33.08
CA VAL A 3 2.79 -14.16 -32.98
C VAL A 3 2.67 -13.42 -31.65
N ALA A 4 2.37 -12.12 -31.69
CA ALA A 4 2.09 -11.36 -30.49
C ALA A 4 0.76 -11.88 -29.93
N ASN A 5 0.81 -12.75 -28.92
CA ASN A 5 -0.37 -13.15 -28.17
C ASN A 5 -1.04 -11.89 -27.63
N THR A 6 -2.18 -11.52 -28.22
CA THR A 6 -3.03 -10.48 -27.66
C THR A 6 -3.61 -11.04 -26.35
N THR A 7 -3.59 -10.24 -25.28
CA THR A 7 -4.05 -10.65 -23.94
C THR A 7 -5.10 -9.66 -23.48
N LYS A 8 -6.11 -10.14 -22.76
CA LYS A 8 -7.28 -9.33 -22.37
C LYS A 8 -6.86 -8.09 -21.57
N ILE A 9 -7.50 -6.95 -21.84
CA ILE A 9 -7.27 -5.67 -21.12
C ILE A 9 -7.82 -5.74 -19.70
N SER A 10 -8.98 -6.37 -19.52
CA SER A 10 -9.60 -6.61 -18.22
C SER A 10 -10.00 -8.08 -18.11
N TRP A 11 -9.84 -8.66 -16.92
CA TRP A 11 -10.31 -10.02 -16.63
C TRP A 11 -10.68 -10.16 -15.16
N ARG A 12 -11.56 -11.12 -14.87
CA ARG A 12 -11.87 -11.53 -13.52
C ARG A 12 -10.74 -12.41 -13.00
N LEU A 13 -10.10 -12.01 -11.92
CA LEU A 13 -8.99 -12.75 -11.32
C LEU A 13 -9.50 -13.89 -10.45
N GLN A 14 -10.55 -13.64 -9.66
CA GLN A 14 -11.04 -14.58 -8.67
C GLN A 14 -12.48 -14.24 -8.25
N GLU A 15 -13.23 -15.28 -7.88
CA GLU A 15 -14.49 -15.21 -7.14
C GLU A 15 -14.45 -16.25 -6.01
N PHE A 16 -14.89 -15.87 -4.83
CA PHE A 16 -14.99 -16.76 -3.69
C PHE A 16 -16.07 -16.28 -2.72
N GLU A 17 -16.56 -17.19 -1.88
CA GLU A 17 -17.48 -16.85 -0.79
C GLU A 17 -16.68 -16.38 0.43
N ALA A 18 -16.88 -15.13 0.83
CA ALA A 18 -16.06 -14.50 1.86
C ALA A 18 -16.66 -14.62 3.27
N HIS A 19 -17.99 -14.66 3.37
CA HIS A 19 -18.71 -14.67 4.64
C HIS A 19 -19.91 -15.62 4.58
N SER A 20 -20.38 -16.07 5.75
CA SER A 20 -21.62 -16.87 5.85
C SER A 20 -22.90 -16.04 5.66
N SER A 21 -22.76 -14.71 5.67
CA SER A 21 -23.82 -13.73 5.49
C SER A 21 -23.39 -12.72 4.41
N SER A 22 -24.23 -11.73 4.13
CA SER A 22 -23.92 -10.69 3.15
C SER A 22 -22.67 -9.90 3.53
N VAL A 23 -21.78 -9.69 2.56
CA VAL A 23 -20.66 -8.76 2.63
C VAL A 23 -21.20 -7.35 2.53
N SER A 24 -20.79 -6.51 3.47
CA SER A 24 -21.22 -5.11 3.60
C SER A 24 -20.12 -4.15 3.18
N CYS A 25 -18.85 -4.52 3.35
CA CYS A 25 -17.72 -3.68 2.98
C CYS A 25 -16.49 -4.46 2.54
N LEU A 26 -15.68 -3.78 1.73
CA LEU A 26 -14.42 -4.27 1.17
C LEU A 26 -13.39 -3.15 1.25
N ALA A 27 -12.13 -3.51 1.51
CA ALA A 27 -11.00 -2.58 1.43
C ALA A 27 -9.79 -3.31 0.85
N LEU A 28 -9.13 -2.68 -0.12
CA LEU A 28 -7.85 -3.15 -0.66
C LEU A 28 -6.69 -2.47 0.06
N GLY A 29 -5.62 -3.24 0.31
CA GLY A 29 -4.35 -2.70 0.74
C GLY A 29 -3.75 -1.82 -0.37
N ARG A 30 -3.71 -0.50 -0.16
CA ARG A 30 -3.27 0.45 -1.18
C ARG A 30 -1.76 0.44 -1.43
N SER A 31 -0.96 0.00 -0.47
CA SER A 31 0.51 -0.03 -0.58
C SER A 31 1.00 -1.28 -1.31
N SER A 32 0.37 -2.43 -1.05
CA SER A 32 0.75 -3.70 -1.66
C SER A 32 -0.11 -4.09 -2.85
N GLY A 33 -1.38 -3.70 -2.87
CA GLY A 33 -2.39 -4.24 -3.80
C GLY A 33 -2.62 -5.74 -3.67
N ARG A 34 -2.15 -6.37 -2.58
CA ARG A 34 -2.18 -7.84 -2.39
C ARG A 34 -3.01 -8.28 -1.20
N LEU A 35 -3.36 -7.36 -0.31
CA LEU A 35 -4.25 -7.64 0.79
C LEU A 35 -5.65 -7.12 0.48
N LEU A 36 -6.64 -7.90 0.87
CA LEU A 36 -8.04 -7.56 0.81
C LEU A 36 -8.65 -7.83 2.18
N ALA A 37 -9.36 -6.85 2.74
CA ALA A 37 -10.18 -7.03 3.91
C ALA A 37 -11.65 -7.00 3.54
N THR A 38 -12.42 -7.90 4.12
CA THR A 38 -13.86 -8.01 3.90
C THR A 38 -14.57 -7.96 5.25
N GLY A 39 -15.61 -7.14 5.35
CA GLY A 39 -16.50 -7.09 6.50
C GLY A 39 -17.88 -7.59 6.11
N GLY A 40 -18.50 -8.38 6.98
CA GLY A 40 -19.78 -9.01 6.70
C GLY A 40 -20.81 -8.86 7.83
N GLY A 41 -22.04 -9.24 7.50
CA GLY A 41 -23.16 -9.34 8.44
C GLY A 41 -22.98 -10.41 9.51
N ASP A 42 -21.99 -11.30 9.35
CA ASP A 42 -21.60 -12.29 10.36
C ASP A 42 -20.72 -11.71 11.50
N CYS A 43 -20.58 -10.38 11.53
CA CYS A 43 -19.83 -9.62 12.54
C CYS A 43 -18.31 -9.92 12.55
N ARG A 44 -17.78 -10.45 11.45
CA ARG A 44 -16.36 -10.77 11.29
C ARG A 44 -15.71 -9.87 10.25
N VAL A 45 -14.39 -9.75 10.36
CA VAL A 45 -13.54 -9.17 9.32
C VAL A 45 -12.57 -10.23 8.85
N ASN A 46 -12.62 -10.60 7.58
CA ASN A 46 -11.73 -11.60 7.01
C ASN A 46 -10.66 -10.91 6.14
N ILE A 47 -9.42 -11.37 6.27
CA ILE A 47 -8.26 -10.88 5.52
C ILE A 47 -7.83 -11.94 4.52
N TRP A 48 -7.60 -11.52 3.28
CA TRP A 48 -7.35 -12.38 2.13
C TRP A 48 -6.12 -11.90 1.38
N ALA A 49 -5.42 -12.84 0.73
CA ALA A 49 -4.44 -12.52 -0.29
C ALA A 49 -5.16 -12.43 -1.64
N VAL A 50 -5.00 -11.31 -2.35
CA VAL A 50 -5.52 -11.14 -3.72
C VAL A 50 -4.86 -12.20 -4.62
N SER A 51 -5.69 -13.04 -5.26
CA SER A 51 -5.41 -14.28 -6.03
C SER A 51 -5.50 -15.61 -5.29
N LYS A 52 -5.63 -15.61 -3.96
CA LYS A 52 -5.81 -16.83 -3.18
C LYS A 52 -7.21 -16.87 -2.57
N ALA A 53 -7.88 -18.00 -2.71
CA ALA A 53 -9.21 -18.22 -2.11
C ALA A 53 -9.17 -18.54 -0.62
N ASN A 54 -7.97 -18.74 -0.06
CA ASN A 54 -7.83 -19.05 1.35
C ASN A 54 -7.79 -17.76 2.17
N CYS A 55 -8.68 -17.68 3.15
CA CYS A 55 -8.64 -16.65 4.18
C CYS A 55 -7.32 -16.76 4.96
N ILE A 56 -6.57 -15.67 5.05
CA ILE A 56 -5.34 -15.58 5.83
C ILE A 56 -5.69 -15.52 7.32
N MET A 57 -6.65 -14.66 7.67
CA MET A 57 -6.99 -14.36 9.04
C MET A 57 -8.46 -13.95 9.17
N SER A 58 -9.15 -14.46 10.19
CA SER A 58 -10.50 -14.04 10.55
C SER A 58 -10.46 -13.30 11.88
N LEU A 59 -10.71 -12.00 11.84
CA LEU A 59 -10.76 -11.10 12.99
C LEU A 59 -12.18 -11.10 13.56
N THR A 60 -12.29 -11.45 14.83
CA THR A 60 -13.56 -11.50 15.57
C THR A 60 -13.55 -10.48 16.71
N GLY A 61 -14.74 -10.13 17.20
CA GLY A 61 -14.91 -9.25 18.35
C GLY A 61 -16.08 -8.27 18.23
N HIS A 62 -16.54 -7.95 17.02
CA HIS A 62 -17.79 -7.20 16.87
C HIS A 62 -19.00 -8.06 17.23
N LYS A 63 -20.02 -7.42 17.79
CA LYS A 63 -21.31 -8.04 18.12
C LYS A 63 -22.38 -7.78 17.06
N ASN A 64 -22.14 -6.78 16.21
CA ASN A 64 -23.05 -6.30 15.19
C ASN A 64 -22.32 -6.31 13.84
N PRO A 65 -23.06 -6.27 12.71
CA PRO A 65 -22.50 -6.24 11.36
C PRO A 65 -21.41 -5.18 11.20
N VAL A 66 -20.42 -5.50 10.36
CA VAL A 66 -19.29 -4.61 10.05
C VAL A 66 -19.59 -3.85 8.77
N GLU A 67 -19.73 -2.53 8.84
CA GLU A 67 -20.24 -1.69 7.75
C GLU A 67 -19.12 -1.01 6.96
N CYS A 68 -17.94 -0.86 7.54
CA CYS A 68 -16.76 -0.35 6.84
C CYS A 68 -15.48 -0.95 7.41
N VAL A 69 -14.46 -1.07 6.56
CA VAL A 69 -13.13 -1.55 6.92
C VAL A 69 -12.09 -0.69 6.20
N GLN A 70 -10.92 -0.50 6.82
CA GLN A 70 -9.80 0.18 6.19
C GLN A 70 -8.46 -0.34 6.73
N PHE A 71 -7.46 -0.41 5.86
CA PHE A 71 -6.06 -0.62 6.25
C PHE A 71 -5.38 0.71 6.59
N ASN A 72 -4.40 0.64 7.48
CA ASN A 72 -3.42 1.71 7.62
C ASN A 72 -2.52 1.77 6.36
N THR A 73 -1.88 2.91 6.11
CA THR A 73 -0.90 3.14 5.03
C THR A 73 0.20 2.08 4.99
N SER A 74 0.64 1.57 6.15
CA SER A 74 1.64 0.50 6.24
C SER A 74 1.06 -0.92 6.18
N GLU A 75 -0.26 -1.08 6.14
CA GLU A 75 -0.97 -2.36 6.14
C GLU A 75 -0.66 -3.27 7.35
N GLU A 76 -0.21 -2.71 8.47
CA GLU A 76 0.03 -3.46 9.72
C GLU A 76 -1.21 -3.50 10.62
N GLN A 77 -2.08 -2.52 10.46
CA GLN A 77 -3.29 -2.37 11.25
C GLN A 77 -4.51 -2.33 10.35
N VAL A 78 -5.59 -2.92 10.85
CA VAL A 78 -6.92 -2.87 10.23
C VAL A 78 -7.88 -2.24 11.21
N VAL A 79 -8.75 -1.40 10.69
CA VAL A 79 -9.85 -0.81 11.46
C VAL A 79 -11.15 -1.18 10.81
N ALA A 80 -12.13 -1.50 11.64
CA ALA A 80 -13.47 -1.80 11.19
C ALA A 80 -14.49 -1.07 12.04
N GLY A 81 -15.50 -0.54 11.35
CA GLY A 81 -16.64 0.14 11.93
C GLY A 81 -17.86 -0.76 11.84
N SER A 82 -18.62 -0.85 12.92
CA SER A 82 -19.83 -1.64 12.99
C SER A 82 -21.09 -0.79 12.87
N GLN A 83 -22.20 -1.43 12.49
CA GLN A 83 -23.54 -0.85 12.50
C GLN A 83 -23.94 -0.27 13.88
N SER A 84 -23.35 -0.77 14.96
CA SER A 84 -23.56 -0.27 16.34
C SER A 84 -22.91 1.08 16.66
N GLY A 85 -22.03 1.60 15.79
CA GLY A 85 -21.18 2.74 16.14
C GLY A 85 -19.93 2.34 16.94
N SER A 86 -19.62 1.04 17.05
CA SER A 86 -18.36 0.56 17.60
C SER A 86 -17.29 0.46 16.52
N ILE A 87 -16.10 0.97 16.81
CA ILE A 87 -14.92 0.85 15.97
C ILE A 87 -13.92 -0.05 16.69
N ARG A 88 -13.30 -0.98 15.98
CA ARG A 88 -12.20 -1.79 16.50
C ARG A 88 -10.97 -1.62 15.63
N VAL A 89 -9.82 -1.59 16.30
CA VAL A 89 -8.49 -1.52 15.69
C VAL A 89 -7.80 -2.83 16.02
N TRP A 90 -7.31 -3.54 15.00
CA TRP A 90 -6.52 -4.75 15.15
C TRP A 90 -5.11 -4.54 14.65
N ASP A 91 -4.19 -5.20 15.33
CA ASP A 91 -2.83 -5.45 14.85
C ASP A 91 -2.83 -6.77 14.08
N LEU A 92 -2.42 -6.72 12.81
CA LEU A 92 -2.36 -7.91 11.95
C LEU A 92 -1.16 -8.81 12.27
N GLU A 93 -0.07 -8.27 12.81
CA GLU A 93 1.09 -9.07 13.19
C GLU A 93 0.80 -9.87 14.47
N ALA A 94 0.23 -9.20 15.48
CA ALA A 94 -0.14 -9.84 16.74
C ALA A 94 -1.49 -10.58 16.69
N ALA A 95 -2.27 -10.41 15.62
CA ALA A 95 -3.64 -10.92 15.46
C ALA A 95 -4.56 -10.58 16.65
N LYS A 96 -4.41 -9.38 17.22
CA LYS A 96 -5.08 -8.96 18.46
C LYS A 96 -5.79 -7.62 18.29
N ILE A 97 -6.89 -7.46 19.02
CA ILE A 97 -7.58 -6.17 19.14
C ILE A 97 -6.67 -5.24 19.96
N LEU A 98 -6.18 -4.18 19.31
CA LEU A 98 -5.44 -3.11 19.98
C LEU A 98 -6.39 -2.23 20.78
N ARG A 99 -7.48 -1.80 20.15
CA ARG A 99 -8.44 -0.85 20.74
C ARG A 99 -9.86 -1.12 20.31
N THR A 100 -10.79 -0.77 21.18
CA THR A 100 -12.22 -0.66 20.89
C THR A 100 -12.64 0.77 21.22
N LEU A 101 -13.08 1.51 20.21
CA LEU A 101 -13.52 2.89 20.32
C LEU A 101 -15.05 2.90 20.22
N MET A 102 -15.68 3.56 21.17
CA MET A 102 -17.14 3.65 21.28
C MET A 102 -17.53 5.11 21.47
N GLY A 103 -18.64 5.52 20.85
CA GLY A 103 -19.18 6.86 21.02
C GLY A 103 -19.99 7.39 19.85
N HIS A 104 -20.03 6.71 18.70
CA HIS A 104 -21.03 7.01 17.67
C HIS A 104 -22.39 6.46 18.09
N LYS A 105 -23.47 7.18 17.73
CA LYS A 105 -24.85 6.78 18.07
C LYS A 105 -25.46 5.84 17.03
N SER A 106 -24.81 5.68 15.87
CA SER A 106 -25.31 4.84 14.78
C SER A 106 -24.19 4.22 13.95
N SER A 107 -24.56 3.55 12.86
CA SER A 107 -23.65 2.88 11.92
C SER A 107 -22.50 3.76 11.45
N ILE A 108 -21.30 3.19 11.41
CA ILE A 108 -20.11 3.85 10.86
C ILE A 108 -20.01 3.49 9.38
N THR A 109 -20.01 4.51 8.54
CA THR A 109 -20.08 4.40 7.08
C THR A 109 -18.70 4.41 6.43
N SER A 110 -17.75 5.16 7.00
CA SER A 110 -16.41 5.31 6.47
C SER A 110 -15.41 5.60 7.57
N LEU A 111 -14.17 5.24 7.28
CA LEU A 111 -13.03 5.38 8.15
C LEU A 111 -11.89 6.02 7.36
N GLY A 112 -11.03 6.73 8.06
CA GLY A 112 -9.80 7.30 7.53
C GLY A 112 -8.67 7.13 8.52
N PHE A 113 -7.50 6.68 8.06
CA PHE A 113 -6.26 6.84 8.81
C PHE A 113 -5.57 8.15 8.46
N HIS A 114 -5.03 8.81 9.47
CA HIS A 114 -4.18 9.96 9.26
C HIS A 114 -2.81 9.54 8.69
N PRO A 115 -2.24 10.23 7.68
CA PRO A 115 -1.01 9.79 7.00
C PRO A 115 0.24 9.73 7.88
N PHE A 116 0.35 10.59 8.90
CA PHE A 116 1.56 10.76 9.71
C PHE A 116 1.43 10.38 11.19
N GLY A 117 0.27 9.91 11.63
CA GLY A 117 0.04 9.68 13.06
C GLY A 117 -1.03 8.65 13.34
N ASP A 118 -1.09 8.20 14.59
CA ASP A 118 -2.06 7.22 15.08
C ASP A 118 -3.46 7.83 15.30
N PHE A 119 -3.88 8.74 14.42
CA PHE A 119 -5.22 9.31 14.42
C PHE A 119 -6.10 8.60 13.40
N LEU A 120 -7.36 8.43 13.80
CA LEU A 120 -8.39 7.81 12.99
C LEU A 120 -9.56 8.79 12.90
N ALA A 121 -10.08 9.06 11.70
CA ALA A 121 -11.39 9.69 11.55
C ALA A 121 -12.45 8.63 11.24
N SER A 122 -13.64 8.83 11.77
CA SER A 122 -14.81 8.01 11.45
C SER A 122 -16.01 8.88 11.14
N SER A 123 -16.75 8.48 10.11
CA SER A 123 -18.03 9.07 9.75
C SER A 123 -19.15 8.11 10.10
N SER A 124 -20.30 8.65 10.45
CA SER A 124 -21.45 7.86 10.83
C SER A 124 -22.72 8.37 10.18
N MET A 125 -23.74 7.50 10.15
CA MET A 125 -25.12 7.89 9.87
C MET A 125 -25.69 8.83 10.96
N ASP A 126 -24.98 9.06 12.08
CA ASP A 126 -25.37 10.01 13.13
C ASP A 126 -25.04 11.47 12.78
N THR A 127 -24.74 11.74 11.50
CA THR A 127 -24.34 13.01 10.88
C THR A 127 -23.02 13.61 11.37
N ASN A 128 -22.40 13.02 12.40
CA ASN A 128 -21.15 13.51 12.96
C ASN A 128 -19.94 12.79 12.38
N ILE A 129 -18.82 13.51 12.43
CA ILE A 129 -17.49 12.95 12.18
C ILE A 129 -16.72 13.03 13.48
N LYS A 130 -16.09 11.93 13.88
CA LYS A 130 -15.27 11.88 15.09
C LYS A 130 -13.82 11.59 14.73
N LEU A 131 -12.92 12.33 15.35
CA LEU A 131 -11.49 12.08 15.30
C LEU A 131 -11.07 11.39 16.58
N TRP A 132 -10.33 10.29 16.45
CA TRP A 132 -9.87 9.45 17.53
C TRP A 132 -8.35 9.44 17.55
N ASP A 133 -7.79 9.40 18.75
CA ASP A 133 -6.39 9.07 18.97
C ASP A 133 -6.36 7.62 19.45
N VAL A 134 -5.73 6.73 18.66
CA VAL A 134 -5.65 5.30 18.97
C VAL A 134 -4.98 5.07 20.34
N ARG A 135 -4.11 5.98 20.79
CA ARG A 135 -3.42 5.88 22.08
C ARG A 135 -4.28 6.32 23.27
N ARG A 136 -5.26 7.20 23.07
CA ARG A 136 -6.14 7.71 24.12
C ARG A 136 -7.45 6.92 24.19
N ARG A 137 -8.18 7.05 25.30
CA ARG A 137 -9.54 6.53 25.41
C ARG A 137 -10.50 7.65 25.03
N GLY A 138 -11.47 7.37 24.16
CA GLY A 138 -12.44 8.35 23.67
C GLY A 138 -12.03 9.03 22.37
N TYR A 139 -12.91 9.88 21.84
CA TYR A 139 -12.63 10.71 20.67
C TYR A 139 -11.96 12.01 21.13
N VAL A 140 -11.05 12.52 20.31
CA VAL A 140 -10.32 13.78 20.52
C VAL A 140 -11.20 14.97 20.14
N PHE A 141 -11.89 14.84 19.01
CA PHE A 141 -12.69 15.93 18.46
C PHE A 141 -13.92 15.40 17.74
N ARG A 142 -14.98 16.22 17.73
CA ARG A 142 -16.22 15.96 17.03
C ARG A 142 -16.53 17.11 16.09
N TYR A 143 -16.59 16.82 14.80
CA TYR A 143 -17.02 17.77 13.78
C TYR A 143 -18.54 17.67 13.59
N LYS A 144 -19.24 18.76 13.91
CA LYS A 144 -20.68 18.95 13.68
C LYS A 144 -20.87 19.90 12.50
N GLY A 145 -21.71 19.57 11.53
CA GLY A 145 -22.05 20.49 10.44
C GLY A 145 -22.70 19.88 9.20
N HIS A 146 -22.71 18.56 9.05
CA HIS A 146 -23.54 17.88 8.06
C HIS A 146 -24.98 17.72 8.58
N THR A 147 -25.95 17.79 7.67
CA THR A 147 -27.37 17.65 8.01
C THR A 147 -27.86 16.21 7.87
N GLU A 148 -27.17 15.41 7.06
CA GLU A 148 -27.49 14.00 6.81
C GLU A 148 -26.27 13.09 7.04
N ALA A 149 -26.43 11.80 6.74
CA ALA A 149 -25.39 10.79 6.95
C ALA A 149 -24.14 11.09 6.11
N VAL A 150 -22.98 11.05 6.77
CA VAL A 150 -21.69 11.23 6.09
C VAL A 150 -21.30 9.89 5.50
N ARG A 151 -21.08 9.80 4.18
CA ARG A 151 -20.78 8.53 3.47
C ARG A 151 -19.31 8.22 3.32
N SER A 152 -18.47 9.24 3.20
CA SER A 152 -17.05 9.05 2.91
C SER A 152 -16.19 10.12 3.58
N LEU A 153 -14.97 9.72 3.96
CA LEU A 153 -13.94 10.57 4.54
C LEU A 153 -12.62 10.36 3.79
N ALA A 154 -11.86 11.44 3.67
CA ALA A 154 -10.49 11.38 3.18
C ALA A 154 -9.63 12.38 3.95
N PHE A 155 -8.43 11.97 4.35
CA PHE A 155 -7.41 12.89 4.85
C PHE A 155 -6.62 13.48 3.69
N SER A 156 -6.20 14.73 3.82
CA SER A 156 -5.23 15.30 2.89
C SER A 156 -3.88 14.58 3.00
N PRO A 157 -3.10 14.46 1.92
CA PRO A 157 -1.79 13.83 1.96
C PRO A 157 -0.81 14.51 2.92
N ASP A 158 -0.99 15.81 3.16
CA ASP A 158 -0.21 16.59 4.12
C ASP A 158 -0.72 16.49 5.58
N GLY A 159 -1.83 15.79 5.82
CA GLY A 159 -2.40 15.54 7.14
C GLY A 159 -3.03 16.77 7.82
N LYS A 160 -3.17 17.91 7.12
CA LYS A 160 -3.74 19.11 7.73
C LYS A 160 -5.25 19.20 7.62
N TRP A 161 -5.83 18.58 6.59
CA TRP A 161 -7.25 18.68 6.28
C TRP A 161 -7.93 17.33 6.29
N LEU A 162 -9.22 17.36 6.58
CA LEU A 162 -10.13 16.24 6.45
C LEU A 162 -11.27 16.68 5.53
N ALA A 163 -11.51 15.95 4.45
CA ALA A 163 -12.70 16.13 3.63
C ALA A 163 -13.77 15.11 4.04
N SER A 164 -15.03 15.54 3.97
CA SER A 164 -16.19 14.69 4.22
C SER A 164 -17.26 14.86 3.16
N ALA A 165 -17.83 13.75 2.73
CA ALA A 165 -18.91 13.68 1.76
C ALA A 165 -20.16 13.11 2.41
N SER A 166 -21.32 13.69 2.12
CA SER A 166 -22.57 13.39 2.80
C SER A 166 -23.73 13.16 1.83
N ASP A 167 -24.78 12.53 2.37
CA ASP A 167 -26.09 12.37 1.74
C ASP A 167 -26.77 13.73 1.49
N ASP A 168 -26.40 14.77 2.23
CA ASP A 168 -26.88 16.14 2.06
C ASP A 168 -26.40 16.83 0.76
N SER A 169 -25.79 16.08 -0.17
CA SER A 169 -25.21 16.53 -1.44
C SER A 169 -24.05 17.54 -1.31
N THR A 170 -23.50 17.72 -0.11
CA THR A 170 -22.37 18.62 0.13
C THR A 170 -21.08 17.86 0.41
N VAL A 171 -19.97 18.51 0.05
CA VAL A 171 -18.62 18.13 0.52
C VAL A 171 -18.13 19.23 1.45
N LYS A 172 -17.67 18.87 2.64
CA LYS A 172 -17.12 19.82 3.61
C LYS A 172 -15.63 19.54 3.82
N LEU A 173 -14.86 20.62 3.93
CA LEU A 173 -13.44 20.57 4.25
C LEU A 173 -13.22 21.10 5.66
N TRP A 174 -12.47 20.35 6.46
CA TRP A 174 -12.22 20.64 7.87
C TRP A 174 -10.72 20.83 8.10
N ASP A 175 -10.37 21.85 8.86
CA ASP A 175 -9.02 22.05 9.37
C ASP A 175 -8.83 21.19 10.62
N LEU A 176 -7.89 20.25 10.58
CA LEU A 176 -7.55 19.41 11.72
C LEU A 176 -6.80 20.19 12.80
N THR A 177 -6.04 21.22 12.43
CA THR A 177 -5.26 22.03 13.38
C THR A 177 -6.12 23.02 14.16
N GLN A 178 -7.15 23.57 13.52
CA GLN A 178 -8.06 24.53 14.14
C GLN A 178 -9.36 23.91 14.64
N GLY A 179 -9.67 22.68 14.23
CA GLY A 179 -10.93 22.01 14.57
C GLY A 179 -12.17 22.66 13.93
N LYS A 180 -12.01 23.42 12.84
CA LYS A 180 -13.08 24.21 12.22
C LYS A 180 -13.33 23.83 10.78
N MET A 181 -14.55 24.07 10.31
CA MET A 181 -14.89 23.97 8.88
C MET A 181 -14.19 25.11 8.14
N ILE A 182 -13.45 24.77 7.08
CA ILE A 182 -12.80 25.73 6.18
C ILE A 182 -13.83 26.18 5.15
N THR A 183 -14.40 25.24 4.42
CA THR A 183 -15.33 25.51 3.32
C THR A 183 -16.37 24.40 3.15
N GLU A 184 -17.48 24.78 2.53
CA GLU A 184 -18.57 23.90 2.15
C GLU A 184 -18.79 24.00 0.64
N PHE A 185 -18.71 22.88 -0.05
CA PHE A 185 -18.87 22.75 -1.49
C PHE A 185 -20.28 22.26 -1.81
N LYS A 186 -21.15 23.18 -2.23
CA LYS A 186 -22.54 22.90 -2.64
C LYS A 186 -22.66 22.93 -4.15
N SER A 187 -22.47 21.79 -4.80
CA SER A 187 -22.70 21.72 -6.24
C SER A 187 -23.23 20.40 -6.75
N HIS A 188 -23.04 19.30 -6.03
CA HIS A 188 -23.71 18.05 -6.40
C HIS A 188 -25.22 18.19 -6.23
N THR A 189 -25.98 17.52 -7.08
CA THR A 189 -27.46 17.52 -7.04
C THR A 189 -28.02 16.29 -6.32
N ALA A 190 -27.15 15.33 -6.00
CA ALA A 190 -27.49 14.08 -5.34
C ALA A 190 -26.39 13.70 -4.31
N PRO A 191 -26.62 12.67 -3.47
CA PRO A 191 -25.68 12.21 -2.46
C PRO A 191 -24.27 11.98 -2.98
N VAL A 192 -23.28 12.50 -2.25
CA VAL A 192 -21.86 12.31 -2.58
C VAL A 192 -21.39 11.01 -1.95
N ASN A 193 -20.98 10.05 -2.79
CA ASN A 193 -20.66 8.70 -2.36
C ASN A 193 -19.21 8.57 -1.91
N ILE A 194 -18.29 9.24 -2.60
CA ILE A 194 -16.85 9.06 -2.44
C ILE A 194 -16.12 10.38 -2.64
N ILE A 195 -15.03 10.55 -1.90
CA ILE A 195 -14.11 11.67 -2.02
C ILE A 195 -12.67 11.18 -1.95
N GLN A 196 -11.79 11.84 -2.68
CA GLN A 196 -10.38 11.52 -2.67
C GLN A 196 -9.53 12.75 -2.97
N PHE A 197 -8.48 12.95 -2.17
CA PHE A 197 -7.46 13.94 -2.47
C PHE A 197 -6.52 13.43 -3.56
N HIS A 198 -6.08 14.35 -4.39
CA HIS A 198 -4.95 14.11 -5.28
C HIS A 198 -3.65 13.96 -4.43
N PRO A 199 -2.73 13.06 -4.79
CA PRO A 199 -1.57 12.73 -3.94
C PRO A 199 -0.52 13.85 -3.84
N ASN A 200 -0.34 14.65 -4.90
CA ASN A 200 0.76 15.63 -4.98
C ASN A 200 0.28 17.09 -4.93
N GLU A 201 -0.84 17.38 -5.59
CA GLU A 201 -1.43 18.71 -5.71
C GLU A 201 -2.60 18.99 -4.77
N TYR A 202 -2.93 20.28 -4.61
CA TYR A 202 -4.05 20.80 -3.83
C TYR A 202 -5.39 20.63 -4.57
N LEU A 203 -5.72 19.39 -4.90
CA LEU A 203 -6.92 19.02 -5.65
C LEU A 203 -7.73 17.96 -4.88
N LEU A 204 -9.06 18.10 -4.91
CA LEU A 204 -10.01 17.13 -4.37
C LEU A 204 -10.98 16.69 -5.46
N ALA A 205 -11.18 15.37 -5.60
CA ALA A 205 -12.24 14.80 -6.44
C ALA A 205 -13.40 14.30 -5.57
N SER A 206 -14.63 14.58 -5.99
CA SER A 206 -15.85 14.07 -5.38
C SER A 206 -16.72 13.35 -6.41
N GLY A 207 -17.08 12.10 -6.14
CA GLY A 207 -17.97 11.29 -6.97
C GLY A 207 -19.35 11.18 -6.35
N SER A 208 -20.40 11.46 -7.13
CA SER A 208 -21.78 11.50 -6.65
C SER A 208 -22.71 10.53 -7.38
N SER A 209 -23.84 10.28 -6.75
CA SER A 209 -24.98 9.59 -7.36
C SER A 209 -25.63 10.39 -8.49
N ASP A 210 -25.28 11.66 -8.67
CA ASP A 210 -25.69 12.47 -9.82
C ASP A 210 -25.00 12.07 -11.14
N ARG A 211 -24.10 11.08 -11.09
CA ARG A 211 -23.33 10.54 -12.23
C ARG A 211 -22.23 11.49 -12.71
N THR A 212 -21.83 12.44 -11.87
CA THR A 212 -20.74 13.37 -12.13
C THR A 212 -19.61 13.18 -11.13
N ILE A 213 -18.39 13.51 -11.59
CA ILE A 213 -17.24 13.70 -10.72
C ILE A 213 -16.87 15.16 -10.76
N LYS A 214 -16.77 15.80 -9.60
CA LYS A 214 -16.41 17.22 -9.49
C LYS A 214 -15.01 17.36 -8.94
N LEU A 215 -14.25 18.26 -9.56
CA LEU A 215 -12.88 18.58 -9.19
C LEU A 215 -12.85 19.96 -8.52
N TRP A 216 -12.20 20.02 -7.36
CA TRP A 216 -12.13 21.19 -6.51
C TRP A 216 -10.68 21.59 -6.27
N ASP A 217 -10.35 22.83 -6.63
CA ASP A 217 -9.08 23.45 -6.29
C ASP A 217 -9.13 23.90 -4.83
N LEU A 218 -8.18 23.42 -4.04
CA LEU A 218 -8.10 23.69 -2.60
C LEU A 218 -7.23 24.91 -2.25
N GLU A 219 -6.54 25.51 -3.22
CA GLU A 219 -5.89 26.81 -3.02
C GLU A 219 -6.92 27.94 -3.06
N LYS A 220 -7.84 27.86 -4.03
CA LYS A 220 -8.90 28.86 -4.24
C LYS A 220 -10.25 28.48 -3.62
N PHE A 221 -10.40 27.21 -3.22
CA PHE A 221 -11.67 26.62 -2.77
C PHE A 221 -12.81 26.79 -3.79
N THR A 222 -12.49 26.62 -5.07
CA THR A 222 -13.45 26.73 -6.17
C THR A 222 -13.53 25.43 -6.95
N MET A 223 -14.70 25.16 -7.53
CA MET A 223 -14.81 24.10 -8.53
C MET A 223 -14.04 24.49 -9.79
N ILE A 224 -13.21 23.58 -10.29
CA ILE A 224 -12.46 23.77 -11.54
C ILE A 224 -13.03 22.99 -12.71
N GLY A 225 -13.70 21.86 -12.45
CA GLY A 225 -14.19 20.98 -13.49
C GLY A 225 -15.29 20.04 -13.01
N SER A 226 -16.08 19.58 -13.96
CA SER A 226 -17.13 18.57 -13.78
C SER A 226 -16.98 17.55 -14.90
N LEU A 227 -16.50 16.36 -14.54
CA LEU A 227 -16.35 15.23 -15.42
C LEU A 227 -17.70 14.53 -15.55
N GLU A 228 -18.28 14.66 -16.74
CA GLU A 228 -19.54 14.04 -17.10
C GLU A 228 -19.35 12.87 -18.07
N GLY A 229 -20.31 11.94 -18.06
CA GLY A 229 -20.38 10.87 -19.05
C GLY A 229 -20.69 9.49 -18.49
N ASP A 230 -20.74 9.33 -17.16
CA ASP A 230 -21.11 8.05 -16.56
C ASP A 230 -22.61 7.77 -16.70
N THR A 231 -22.96 6.55 -17.11
CA THR A 231 -24.35 6.11 -17.26
C THR A 231 -24.97 5.73 -15.92
N THR A 232 -24.13 5.40 -14.93
CA THR A 232 -24.52 4.92 -13.60
C THR A 232 -23.84 5.75 -12.51
N PRO A 233 -24.37 5.75 -11.28
CA PRO A 233 -23.77 6.45 -10.14
C PRO A 233 -22.28 6.15 -9.96
N VAL A 234 -21.49 7.17 -9.67
CA VAL A 234 -20.06 6.99 -9.36
C VAL A 234 -19.95 6.32 -8.00
N ARG A 235 -19.31 5.15 -7.94
CA ARG A 235 -19.19 4.34 -6.72
C ARG A 235 -17.82 4.44 -6.07
N SER A 236 -16.77 4.48 -6.88
CA SER A 236 -15.39 4.57 -6.42
C SER A 236 -14.60 5.52 -7.32
N VAL A 237 -13.70 6.28 -6.71
CA VAL A 237 -12.76 7.16 -7.41
C VAL A 237 -11.37 6.86 -6.87
N PHE A 238 -10.38 6.75 -7.77
CA PHE A 238 -9.00 6.47 -7.42
C PHE A 238 -8.02 7.31 -8.24
N PHE A 239 -7.23 8.18 -7.62
CA PHE A 239 -6.06 8.81 -8.23
C PHE A 239 -4.91 7.82 -8.34
N SER A 240 -4.30 7.78 -9.52
CA SER A 240 -3.00 7.15 -9.74
C SER A 240 -1.93 7.71 -8.79
N SER A 241 -0.94 6.89 -8.43
CA SER A 241 0.15 7.30 -7.52
C SER A 241 1.07 8.38 -8.10
N ASP A 242 1.15 8.48 -9.44
CA ASP A 242 1.83 9.57 -10.14
C ASP A 242 0.97 10.85 -10.20
N GLY A 243 -0.30 10.76 -9.80
CA GLY A 243 -1.27 11.84 -9.87
C GLY A 243 -1.83 12.09 -11.27
N SER A 244 -1.29 11.51 -12.33
CA SER A 244 -1.60 11.94 -13.72
C SER A 244 -2.99 11.53 -14.22
N CYS A 245 -3.56 10.48 -13.63
CA CYS A 245 -4.85 9.91 -14.03
C CYS A 245 -5.80 9.73 -12.84
N LEU A 246 -7.08 9.95 -13.11
CA LEU A 246 -8.20 9.67 -12.22
C LEU A 246 -9.02 8.49 -12.75
N TYR A 247 -9.17 7.46 -11.95
CA TYR A 247 -9.97 6.27 -12.26
C TYR A 247 -11.36 6.40 -11.64
N SER A 248 -12.40 6.31 -12.46
CA SER A 248 -13.80 6.23 -12.01
C SER A 248 -14.31 4.80 -12.14
N GLY A 249 -14.76 4.23 -11.03
CA GLY A 249 -15.46 2.96 -10.98
C GLY A 249 -16.97 3.17 -11.02
N ALA A 250 -17.56 2.90 -12.17
CA ALA A 250 -19.00 2.77 -12.36
C ALA A 250 -19.42 1.28 -12.31
N THR A 251 -20.72 0.99 -12.43
CA THR A 251 -21.24 -0.39 -12.28
C THR A 251 -20.66 -1.38 -13.30
N ASP A 252 -20.48 -0.96 -14.56
CA ASP A 252 -20.03 -1.88 -15.63
C ASP A 252 -18.82 -1.37 -16.42
N SER A 253 -18.25 -0.24 -16.01
CA SER A 253 -17.14 0.38 -16.71
C SER A 253 -16.18 1.06 -15.75
N LEU A 254 -14.90 0.96 -16.08
CA LEU A 254 -13.85 1.80 -15.55
C LEU A 254 -13.59 2.94 -16.54
N ARG A 255 -13.73 4.18 -16.09
CA ARG A 255 -13.28 5.33 -16.88
C ARG A 255 -11.97 5.87 -16.37
N ILE A 256 -11.19 6.40 -17.29
CA ILE A 256 -9.85 6.89 -17.03
C ILE A 256 -9.80 8.32 -17.53
N PHE A 257 -9.74 9.26 -16.61
CA PHE A 257 -9.67 10.67 -16.90
C PHE A 257 -8.24 11.18 -16.70
N GLY A 258 -7.77 12.00 -17.61
CA GLY A 258 -6.74 13.00 -17.30
C GLY A 258 -7.43 14.13 -16.56
N TRP A 259 -6.88 14.56 -15.44
CA TRP A 259 -7.37 15.77 -14.79
C TRP A 259 -6.69 17.02 -15.39
N GLU A 260 -5.50 16.85 -15.98
CA GLU A 260 -4.81 17.85 -16.80
C GLU A 260 -4.44 17.29 -18.18
N PRO A 261 -5.17 17.62 -19.27
CA PRO A 261 -6.46 18.34 -19.34
C PRO A 261 -7.65 17.44 -18.95
N ASP A 262 -8.76 18.05 -18.50
CA ASP A 262 -10.04 17.43 -18.10
C ASP A 262 -10.68 16.61 -19.23
N ARG A 263 -10.12 15.42 -19.50
CA ARG A 263 -10.42 14.60 -20.67
C ARG A 263 -10.51 13.14 -20.28
N CYS A 264 -11.54 12.46 -20.74
CA CYS A 264 -11.60 11.00 -20.71
C CYS A 264 -10.58 10.42 -21.71
N PHE A 265 -9.58 9.70 -21.22
CA PHE A 265 -8.59 9.00 -22.04
C PHE A 265 -9.15 7.69 -22.60
N ASP A 266 -9.82 6.90 -21.76
CA ASP A 266 -10.30 5.58 -22.13
C ASP A 266 -11.49 5.14 -21.27
N VAL A 267 -12.30 4.23 -21.81
CA VAL A 267 -13.42 3.59 -21.12
C VAL A 267 -13.26 2.08 -21.28
N VAL A 268 -12.88 1.42 -20.20
CA VAL A 268 -12.70 -0.03 -20.17
C VAL A 268 -13.99 -0.66 -19.64
N PRO A 269 -14.70 -1.48 -20.43
CA PRO A 269 -15.83 -2.24 -19.91
C PRO A 269 -15.32 -3.32 -18.94
N VAL A 270 -15.83 -3.29 -17.71
CA VAL A 270 -15.51 -4.28 -16.69
C VAL A 270 -16.82 -4.70 -16.03
N GLY A 271 -17.28 -5.91 -16.30
CA GLY A 271 -18.52 -6.47 -15.76
C GLY A 271 -18.39 -6.90 -14.29
N TRP A 272 -17.92 -5.99 -13.43
CA TRP A 272 -17.72 -6.22 -12.00
C TRP A 272 -18.94 -5.88 -11.15
N GLY A 273 -19.97 -5.24 -11.71
CA GLY A 273 -21.14 -4.78 -10.94
C GLY A 273 -20.77 -3.67 -9.95
N LYS A 274 -21.28 -3.76 -8.71
CA LYS A 274 -21.08 -2.70 -7.72
C LYS A 274 -19.65 -2.71 -7.16
N VAL A 275 -18.76 -1.95 -7.79
CA VAL A 275 -17.40 -1.71 -7.28
C VAL A 275 -17.47 -1.07 -5.91
N SER A 276 -16.65 -1.60 -5.00
CA SER A 276 -16.55 -1.10 -3.63
C SER A 276 -15.24 -0.35 -3.39
N ASP A 277 -14.12 -0.87 -3.89
CA ASP A 277 -12.81 -0.25 -3.73
C ASP A 277 -11.91 -0.56 -4.93
N LEU A 278 -10.93 0.31 -5.16
CA LEU A 278 -9.96 0.26 -6.25
C LEU A 278 -8.54 0.47 -5.70
N ALA A 279 -7.58 -0.27 -6.21
CA ALA A 279 -6.16 -0.06 -5.93
C ALA A 279 -5.32 -0.28 -7.19
N VAL A 280 -4.20 0.44 -7.30
CA VAL A 280 -3.24 0.25 -8.40
C VAL A 280 -1.96 -0.37 -7.86
N CYS A 281 -1.51 -1.45 -8.48
CA CYS A 281 -0.25 -2.11 -8.17
C CYS A 281 0.44 -2.55 -9.47
N ASN A 282 1.71 -2.17 -9.66
CA ASN A 282 2.53 -2.53 -10.83
C ASN A 282 1.89 -2.22 -12.21
N GLN A 283 1.26 -1.05 -12.37
CA GLN A 283 0.52 -0.68 -13.58
C GLN A 283 -0.66 -1.61 -13.89
N GLN A 284 -1.17 -2.32 -12.89
CA GLN A 284 -2.44 -3.02 -12.95
C GLN A 284 -3.39 -2.40 -11.94
N LEU A 285 -4.60 -2.10 -12.38
CA LEU A 285 -5.66 -1.65 -11.51
C LEU A 285 -6.46 -2.87 -11.08
N ILE A 286 -6.62 -3.03 -9.78
CA ILE A 286 -7.38 -4.09 -9.14
C ILE A 286 -8.66 -3.45 -8.64
N GLY A 287 -9.80 -3.94 -9.12
CA GLY A 287 -11.11 -3.56 -8.63
C GLY A 287 -11.75 -4.72 -7.87
N VAL A 288 -12.37 -4.42 -6.73
CA VAL A 288 -13.13 -5.41 -5.98
C VAL A 288 -14.60 -5.04 -5.91
N SER A 289 -15.43 -6.06 -6.06
CA SER A 289 -16.87 -5.97 -5.92
C SER A 289 -17.39 -7.12 -5.07
N HIS A 290 -18.56 -6.92 -4.49
CA HIS A 290 -19.27 -7.96 -3.75
C HIS A 290 -20.69 -8.11 -4.26
N GLN A 291 -21.21 -9.32 -4.14
CA GLN A 291 -22.62 -9.62 -4.37
C GLN A 291 -23.05 -10.66 -3.33
N LEU A 292 -23.98 -10.27 -2.44
CA LEU A 292 -24.39 -11.11 -1.31
C LEU A 292 -23.17 -11.56 -0.48
N SER A 293 -22.91 -12.85 -0.34
CA SER A 293 -21.76 -13.40 0.40
C SER A 293 -20.47 -13.53 -0.43
N SER A 294 -20.54 -13.36 -1.76
CA SER A 294 -19.40 -13.56 -2.63
C SER A 294 -18.64 -12.26 -2.91
N VAL A 295 -17.32 -12.40 -3.05
CA VAL A 295 -16.40 -11.31 -3.39
C VAL A 295 -15.66 -11.67 -4.66
N SER A 296 -15.56 -10.68 -5.54
CA SER A 296 -14.95 -10.80 -6.84
C SER A 296 -13.85 -9.76 -7.01
N SER A 297 -12.68 -10.20 -7.46
CA SER A 297 -11.57 -9.32 -7.81
C SER A 297 -11.35 -9.33 -9.32
N TYR A 298 -11.16 -8.15 -9.88
CA TYR A 298 -10.92 -7.92 -11.29
C TYR A 298 -9.60 -7.19 -11.47
N VAL A 299 -8.88 -7.49 -12.54
CA VAL A 299 -7.63 -6.83 -12.90
C VAL A 299 -7.81 -6.15 -14.24
N VAL A 300 -7.33 -4.92 -14.34
CA VAL A 300 -7.25 -4.12 -15.56
C VAL A 300 -5.78 -3.78 -15.80
N ASP A 301 -5.25 -4.19 -16.95
CA ASP A 301 -3.87 -3.88 -17.33
C ASP A 301 -3.77 -2.45 -17.89
N LEU A 302 -3.20 -1.54 -17.09
CA LEU A 302 -3.08 -0.13 -17.46
C LEU A 302 -2.03 0.13 -18.53
N LYS A 303 -1.18 -0.85 -18.87
CA LYS A 303 -0.23 -0.73 -19.99
C LYS A 303 -0.94 -0.73 -21.34
N ARG A 304 -2.07 -1.42 -21.42
CA ARG A 304 -2.87 -1.57 -22.65
C ARG A 304 -3.95 -0.50 -22.79
N VAL A 305 -4.22 0.22 -21.70
CA VAL A 305 -5.09 1.39 -21.72
C VAL A 305 -4.47 2.48 -22.57
N LYS A 306 -5.26 3.06 -23.48
CA LYS A 306 -4.80 4.14 -24.36
C LYS A 306 -4.66 5.45 -23.57
N LYS A 307 -3.47 5.70 -23.02
CA LYS A 307 -3.13 7.00 -22.40
C LYS A 307 -2.92 8.12 -23.43
N ASN A 308 -2.70 7.78 -24.70
CA ASN A 308 -2.52 8.75 -25.78
C ASN A 308 -3.86 8.95 -26.49
N GLY A 309 -4.36 10.18 -26.46
CA GLY A 309 -5.68 10.59 -26.99
C GLY A 309 -5.83 10.50 -28.51
N GLY A 310 -5.70 9.30 -29.07
CA GLY A 310 -5.95 8.95 -30.47
C GLY A 310 -7.16 8.03 -30.63
N SER A 311 -8.26 8.67 -31.03
CA SER A 311 -9.33 8.13 -31.89
C SER A 311 -10.61 7.50 -31.27
N VAL A 312 -11.71 8.08 -31.77
CA VAL A 312 -13.10 7.63 -31.92
C VAL A 312 -14.03 7.72 -30.71
N ILE A 313 -14.68 8.88 -30.59
CA ILE A 313 -16.05 8.98 -30.05
C ILE A 313 -16.96 8.18 -30.99
N ARG A 314 -17.50 7.05 -30.53
CA ARG A 314 -18.64 6.40 -31.16
C ARG A 314 -19.91 6.99 -30.54
N GLY A 315 -20.59 7.89 -31.26
CA GLY A 315 -21.94 8.32 -30.87
C GLY A 315 -22.37 9.71 -31.36
N ILE A 316 -22.82 9.77 -32.63
CA ILE A 316 -23.92 10.60 -33.16
C ILE A 316 -23.80 12.13 -33.01
N ILE A 317 -23.41 12.80 -34.10
CA ILE A 317 -24.26 13.70 -34.92
C ILE A 317 -23.56 13.80 -36.29
N GLN A 318 -24.31 13.50 -37.37
CA GLN A 318 -23.91 13.77 -38.73
C GLN A 318 -23.96 15.28 -38.97
N ASP A 319 -22.93 15.86 -39.57
CA ASP A 319 -23.16 16.75 -40.69
C ASP A 319 -21.95 16.86 -41.62
N ASN A 320 -22.25 16.79 -42.91
CA ASN A 320 -21.35 16.77 -44.05
C ASN A 320 -20.80 18.18 -44.33
N GLN A 321 -19.49 18.32 -44.45
CA GLN A 321 -18.81 18.87 -45.64
C GLN A 321 -17.29 18.96 -45.41
N PRO A 322 -16.46 18.67 -46.44
CA PRO A 322 -15.01 18.62 -46.31
C PRO A 322 -14.41 20.03 -46.46
N LEU A 323 -13.21 20.29 -45.93
CA LEU A 323 -12.15 21.05 -46.62
C LEU A 323 -10.85 21.20 -45.79
N ALA A 324 -9.75 20.83 -46.46
CA ALA A 324 -8.39 21.36 -46.43
C ALA A 324 -7.48 21.23 -45.18
N GLU A 325 -6.48 20.34 -45.29
CA GLU A 325 -5.12 20.53 -44.75
C GLU A 325 -4.27 21.39 -45.72
N PRO A 326 -3.03 21.84 -45.37
CA PRO A 326 -2.44 22.19 -44.08
C PRO A 326 -1.64 23.53 -44.17
N ARG A 327 -1.10 24.09 -43.07
CA ARG A 327 0.22 24.78 -43.06
C ARG A 327 0.89 24.78 -41.68
N ASP A 328 2.17 24.42 -41.69
CA ASP A 328 3.13 24.41 -40.59
C ASP A 328 3.32 25.75 -39.85
N ALA A 329 3.56 25.69 -38.53
CA ALA A 329 4.47 26.62 -37.86
C ALA A 329 5.05 26.00 -36.57
N LYS A 330 6.34 26.28 -36.38
CA LYS A 330 7.29 25.74 -35.41
C LYS A 330 6.96 26.08 -33.96
N GLY A 331 7.58 25.31 -33.05
CA GLY A 331 7.28 25.29 -31.62
C GLY A 331 7.58 26.57 -30.82
N SER A 332 6.98 26.61 -29.63
CA SER A 332 7.55 27.22 -28.43
C SER A 332 6.76 26.75 -27.21
N ALA A 333 7.47 26.22 -26.22
CA ALA A 333 6.93 25.86 -24.92
C ALA A 333 6.51 27.12 -24.16
N LEU A 334 5.25 27.20 -23.73
CA LEU A 334 4.76 28.25 -22.84
C LEU A 334 5.12 27.93 -21.40
N ARG A 335 6.31 28.40 -21.00
CA ARG A 335 6.70 28.65 -19.61
C ARG A 335 5.78 29.74 -19.06
N ARG A 336 4.93 29.43 -18.06
CA ARG A 336 4.18 30.47 -17.33
C ARG A 336 5.07 31.06 -16.23
N SER A 337 5.16 32.38 -16.27
CA SER A 337 5.94 33.27 -15.44
C SER A 337 5.40 33.38 -14.01
N TYR A 338 6.32 33.42 -13.04
CA TYR A 338 6.06 33.80 -11.66
C TYR A 338 5.78 35.31 -11.57
N GLU A 339 4.61 35.69 -11.07
CA GLU A 339 4.40 37.00 -10.43
C GLU A 339 4.19 36.78 -8.93
N ARG A 340 5.06 37.39 -8.11
CA ARG A 340 4.87 37.50 -6.66
C ARG A 340 3.80 38.56 -6.38
N PRO A 341 2.73 38.26 -5.63
CA PRO A 341 1.89 39.29 -5.05
C PRO A 341 2.60 39.94 -3.86
N THR A 342 2.45 41.25 -3.77
CA THR A 342 3.00 42.14 -2.75
C THR A 342 2.36 41.90 -1.38
N THR A 343 3.21 41.79 -0.37
CA THR A 343 2.84 41.83 1.05
C THR A 343 2.49 43.26 1.45
N THR A 344 1.23 43.52 1.80
CA THR A 344 0.84 44.69 2.59
C THR A 344 0.07 44.23 3.82
N CYS A 345 0.83 44.00 4.89
CA CYS A 345 0.31 43.98 6.25
C CYS A 345 -0.23 45.37 6.58
N SER A 346 -1.54 45.50 6.81
CA SER A 346 -2.08 46.66 7.51
C SER A 346 -2.66 46.22 8.85
N SER A 347 -2.04 46.74 9.91
CA SER A 347 -2.47 46.60 11.28
C SER A 347 -3.74 47.42 11.51
N GLN A 348 -4.86 46.79 11.88
CA GLN A 348 -5.95 47.51 12.56
C GLN A 348 -6.56 46.68 13.71
N ARG A 349 -6.03 46.97 14.89
CA ARG A 349 -6.75 47.47 16.08
C ARG A 349 -7.89 46.60 16.63
N VAL A 350 -7.50 45.85 17.67
CA VAL A 350 -8.34 45.42 18.80
C VAL A 350 -9.33 46.52 19.22
N LYS A 351 -10.62 46.19 19.23
CA LYS A 351 -11.65 46.94 19.96
C LYS A 351 -12.42 45.99 20.87
N ARG A 352 -12.03 46.00 22.14
CA ARG A 352 -12.90 45.66 23.28
C ARG A 352 -14.08 46.64 23.29
N ARG A 353 -15.30 46.15 23.45
CA ARG A 353 -16.35 46.82 24.22
C ARG A 353 -17.21 45.79 24.94
N SER A 354 -17.53 46.16 26.17
CA SER A 354 -18.27 45.43 27.18
C SER A 354 -19.73 45.89 27.27
N ASP A 355 -20.51 45.07 27.97
CA ASP A 355 -21.65 45.38 28.84
C ASP A 355 -23.08 45.57 28.29
N ALA A 356 -23.91 44.62 28.74
CA ALA A 356 -25.09 44.80 29.61
C ALA A 356 -26.52 44.81 29.03
N ASP A 357 -27.30 43.91 29.63
CA ASP A 357 -28.71 43.95 30.02
C ASP A 357 -29.85 43.97 28.98
N ARG A 358 -30.64 42.89 29.01
CA ARG A 358 -32.10 42.95 29.31
C ARG A 358 -32.69 41.58 29.70
N ARG A 359 -33.33 41.55 30.88
CA ARG A 359 -34.20 40.50 31.50
C ARG A 359 -35.52 40.31 30.70
N SER A 360 -35.95 39.07 30.35
CA SER A 360 -36.91 38.13 31.05
C SER A 360 -38.40 38.32 30.66
N PRO A 361 -39.37 37.37 30.87
CA PRO A 361 -39.33 35.94 31.27
C PRO A 361 -40.34 34.96 30.55
N GLU A 362 -40.37 33.69 31.03
CA GLU A 362 -41.41 32.62 30.93
C GLU A 362 -41.57 31.85 29.59
N GLY A 363 -41.65 30.51 29.52
CA GLY A 363 -41.56 29.40 30.48
C GLY A 363 -41.98 28.10 29.77
N GLU A 364 -41.27 26.98 29.97
CA GLU A 364 -41.84 25.63 30.09
C GLU A 364 -40.74 24.59 30.35
N ARG A 365 -40.92 23.85 31.44
CA ARG A 365 -40.02 22.80 31.93
C ARG A 365 -40.13 21.56 31.03
N ARG A 366 -39.03 21.14 30.42
CA ARG A 366 -38.83 19.75 29.99
C ARG A 366 -37.61 19.17 30.72
N SER A 367 -37.81 17.98 31.26
CA SER A 367 -36.82 17.16 31.96
C SER A 367 -35.56 16.96 31.09
N PRO A 368 -34.34 16.90 31.68
CA PRO A 368 -33.15 16.61 30.90
C PRO A 368 -33.28 15.19 30.31
N SER A 369 -33.15 15.06 28.99
CA SER A 369 -33.03 13.77 28.32
C SER A 369 -31.69 13.12 28.67
N GLU A 370 -31.62 11.80 28.49
CA GLU A 370 -30.43 10.97 28.68
C GLU A 370 -29.21 11.46 27.87
N ASP A 371 -29.39 12.40 26.94
CA ASP A 371 -28.35 13.05 26.14
C ASP A 371 -27.31 13.84 26.97
N GLU A 372 -27.69 14.43 28.11
CA GLU A 372 -26.72 15.17 28.96
C GLU A 372 -25.94 14.26 29.93
N ALA A 373 -26.41 13.04 30.16
CA ALA A 373 -25.75 12.09 31.05
C ALA A 373 -24.52 11.45 30.39
N ASP A 374 -24.60 11.15 29.09
CA ASP A 374 -23.48 10.60 28.31
C ASP A 374 -22.42 11.65 27.94
N GLU A 375 -22.79 12.94 27.85
CA GLU A 375 -21.81 14.03 27.65
C GLU A 375 -20.91 14.23 28.88
N LYS A 376 -21.38 13.90 30.10
CA LYS A 376 -20.57 13.97 31.33
C LYS A 376 -19.50 12.88 31.47
N LEU A 377 -19.51 11.85 30.62
CA LEU A 377 -18.53 10.76 30.65
C LEU A 377 -17.42 10.89 29.59
N SER A 378 -17.45 11.92 28.74
CA SER A 378 -16.47 12.14 27.67
C SER A 378 -15.59 13.36 27.93
N SER A 379 -14.74 13.31 28.96
CA SER A 379 -13.84 14.41 29.35
C SER A 379 -12.58 14.53 28.46
N ALA A 380 -12.70 14.31 27.14
CA ALA A 380 -11.57 14.28 26.20
C ALA A 380 -11.71 15.25 25.01
N GLU A 381 -12.68 16.15 25.04
CA GLU A 381 -12.82 17.18 23.99
C GLU A 381 -11.77 18.29 24.17
N ILE A 382 -10.93 18.46 23.15
CA ILE A 382 -9.92 19.51 23.13
C ILE A 382 -10.57 20.80 22.64
N HIS A 383 -10.65 21.79 23.53
CA HIS A 383 -11.33 23.06 23.29
C HIS A 383 -10.39 24.17 22.79
N ASN A 384 -9.06 23.98 22.88
CA ASN A 384 -8.07 25.02 22.62
C ASN A 384 -7.13 24.67 21.46
N ALA A 385 -6.92 25.62 20.53
CA ALA A 385 -6.10 25.46 19.32
C ALA A 385 -4.61 25.15 19.57
N GLU A 386 -4.09 25.47 20.75
CA GLU A 386 -2.69 25.23 21.12
C GLU A 386 -2.41 23.75 21.44
N ASP A 387 -3.38 23.05 22.04
CA ASP A 387 -3.30 21.61 22.31
C ASP A 387 -3.28 20.80 20.99
N PHE A 388 -3.96 21.29 19.94
CA PHE A 388 -3.88 20.70 18.60
C PHE A 388 -2.44 20.74 18.06
N LYS A 389 -1.70 21.84 18.26
CA LYS A 389 -0.32 21.97 17.77
C LYS A 389 0.67 21.05 18.48
N GLU A 390 0.41 20.64 19.72
CA GLU A 390 1.24 19.65 20.41
C GLU A 390 0.92 18.21 19.98
N ILE A 391 -0.33 17.95 19.59
CA ILE A 391 -0.84 16.63 19.19
C ILE A 391 -0.46 16.28 17.75
N PHE A 392 -0.49 17.24 16.83
CA PHE A 392 -0.19 17.05 15.40
C PHE A 392 1.27 17.26 15.02
N GLN A 393 2.21 17.11 15.95
CA GLN A 393 3.64 17.16 15.61
C GLN A 393 4.10 15.82 15.01
N PRO A 394 4.75 15.83 13.83
CA PRO A 394 5.32 14.62 13.25
C PRO A 394 6.47 14.14 14.12
N LYS A 395 6.25 13.07 14.90
CA LYS A 395 7.32 12.39 15.65
C LYS A 395 7.59 11.04 15.02
N ASN A 396 8.76 10.95 14.39
CA ASN A 396 9.48 9.77 13.94
C ASN A 396 8.77 8.92 12.87
N ALA A 397 9.12 9.20 11.61
CA ALA A 397 8.92 8.28 10.50
C ALA A 397 9.85 7.06 10.69
N ILE A 398 9.27 5.91 11.00
CA ILE A 398 10.00 4.64 11.03
C ILE A 398 10.37 4.29 9.60
N SER A 399 11.65 4.41 9.23
CA SER A 399 12.14 4.00 7.92
C SER A 399 12.18 2.48 7.83
N ARG A 400 11.17 1.88 7.19
CA ARG A 400 11.20 0.47 6.78
C ARG A 400 11.80 0.36 5.39
N THR A 401 12.50 -0.76 5.15
CA THR A 401 12.97 -1.14 3.82
C THR A 401 11.82 -1.04 2.81
N PRO A 402 12.04 -0.50 1.60
CA PRO A 402 10.98 -0.37 0.61
C PRO A 402 10.31 -1.73 0.38
N PRO A 403 8.96 -1.79 0.29
CA PRO A 403 8.26 -3.03 0.05
C PRO A 403 8.79 -3.67 -1.24
N LYS A 404 8.99 -5.00 -1.21
CA LYS A 404 9.40 -5.75 -2.41
C LYS A 404 8.37 -5.46 -3.52
N VAL A 405 8.85 -5.03 -4.68
CA VAL A 405 8.01 -4.88 -5.87
C VAL A 405 7.34 -6.23 -6.14
N SER A 406 6.02 -6.30 -5.97
CA SER A 406 5.28 -7.56 -6.17
C SER A 406 5.25 -7.92 -7.66
N GLU A 407 5.12 -9.18 -8.03
CA GLU A 407 5.09 -9.58 -9.45
C GLU A 407 3.70 -9.35 -10.07
N PRO A 408 3.54 -8.68 -11.23
CA PRO A 408 2.24 -8.42 -11.86
C PRO A 408 1.39 -9.70 -12.03
N PHE A 409 0.06 -9.58 -11.95
CA PHE A 409 -0.84 -10.69 -12.24
C PHE A 409 -0.81 -11.04 -13.74
N PRO A 410 -0.51 -12.28 -14.14
CA PRO A 410 -0.42 -12.64 -15.55
C PRO A 410 -1.78 -12.52 -16.24
N ALA A 411 -1.79 -11.88 -17.41
CA ALA A 411 -3.00 -11.77 -18.22
C ALA A 411 -3.27 -13.09 -18.97
N PRO A 412 -4.52 -13.58 -19.00
CA PRO A 412 -4.87 -14.72 -19.81
C PRO A 412 -4.77 -14.38 -21.32
N PRO A 413 -4.41 -15.35 -22.18
CA PRO A 413 -4.42 -15.16 -23.63
C PRO A 413 -5.83 -14.79 -24.11
N GLU A 414 -5.92 -13.97 -25.17
CA GLU A 414 -7.17 -13.74 -25.88
C GLU A 414 -7.51 -15.01 -26.68
N ASP A 415 -8.51 -15.76 -26.22
CA ASP A 415 -9.18 -16.70 -27.09
C ASP A 415 -9.89 -15.90 -28.19
N GLU A 416 -9.56 -16.16 -29.45
CA GLU A 416 -10.36 -15.68 -30.59
C GLU A 416 -11.81 -16.16 -30.40
N THR A 417 -12.71 -15.22 -30.17
CA THR A 417 -14.06 -15.53 -29.70
C THR A 417 -15.02 -15.93 -30.83
N ILE A 418 -15.68 -17.09 -30.63
CA ILE A 418 -17.12 -17.41 -30.83
C ILE A 418 -17.52 -18.31 -32.02
N SER A 419 -18.37 -19.31 -31.67
CA SER A 419 -19.30 -20.11 -32.50
C SER A 419 -18.76 -21.30 -33.32
N ALA A 420 -18.66 -22.47 -32.68
CA ALA A 420 -18.82 -23.77 -33.35
C ALA A 420 -19.13 -24.93 -32.37
N ILE A 421 -20.24 -24.86 -31.61
CA ILE A 421 -20.94 -26.09 -31.18
C ILE A 421 -22.41 -25.90 -31.59
N GLY A 422 -22.61 -26.07 -32.89
CA GLY A 422 -23.87 -25.87 -33.57
C GLY A 422 -23.62 -26.10 -35.05
N ARG A 423 -23.29 -27.36 -35.40
CA ARG A 423 -23.27 -28.01 -36.73
C ARG A 423 -22.12 -29.02 -36.84
N GLN A 424 -22.29 -30.17 -36.22
CA GLN A 424 -21.99 -31.43 -36.89
C GLN A 424 -23.25 -32.28 -36.83
N LEU A 425 -23.49 -33.01 -37.93
CA LEU A 425 -24.63 -33.87 -38.24
C LEU A 425 -25.80 -33.19 -38.96
N LYS A 426 -25.52 -32.75 -40.19
CA LYS A 426 -26.37 -33.10 -41.34
C LYS A 426 -25.51 -33.14 -42.60
N ASP A 427 -25.21 -34.34 -43.06
CA ASP A 427 -25.50 -34.77 -44.43
C ASP A 427 -25.21 -36.27 -44.57
N THR A 428 -26.25 -37.07 -44.38
CA THR A 428 -26.40 -38.35 -45.09
C THR A 428 -27.89 -38.65 -45.29
N ILE A 429 -28.37 -38.31 -46.49
CA ILE A 429 -29.29 -39.09 -47.33
C ILE A 429 -30.74 -39.35 -46.85
N SER A 430 -31.64 -38.60 -47.50
CA SER A 430 -32.93 -38.98 -48.13
C SER A 430 -34.13 -39.57 -47.37
N ALA A 431 -35.30 -39.16 -47.91
CA ALA A 431 -36.65 -39.73 -47.83
C ALA A 431 -37.61 -39.13 -46.78
N PHE A 432 -38.36 -38.11 -47.24
CA PHE A 432 -39.78 -37.92 -46.94
C PHE A 432 -40.60 -39.16 -47.39
N PRO A 433 -41.88 -39.36 -47.01
CA PRO A 433 -42.90 -38.35 -46.65
C PRO A 433 -43.71 -38.76 -45.37
N GLU A 434 -44.78 -38.15 -44.88
CA GLU A 434 -45.82 -37.24 -45.38
C GLU A 434 -46.69 -36.80 -44.17
N LYS A 435 -47.47 -35.72 -44.35
CA LYS A 435 -48.72 -35.32 -43.65
C LYS A 435 -48.64 -34.65 -42.26
N GLN A 436 -48.85 -33.33 -42.23
CA GLN A 436 -50.12 -32.57 -42.07
C GLN A 436 -50.47 -32.36 -40.58
N GLN A 437 -50.14 -31.19 -40.02
CA GLN A 437 -51.00 -29.99 -39.87
C GLN A 437 -52.05 -30.06 -38.73
N ALA A 438 -51.64 -29.49 -37.57
CA ALA A 438 -52.36 -28.50 -36.75
C ALA A 438 -53.69 -28.91 -36.01
N PRO A 439 -54.21 -28.10 -35.06
CA PRO A 439 -54.54 -28.48 -33.65
C PRO A 439 -56.07 -28.27 -33.38
N PRO A 440 -56.65 -27.86 -32.22
CA PRO A 440 -56.33 -27.90 -30.77
C PRO A 440 -57.55 -28.42 -29.92
N LEU A 441 -57.57 -28.13 -28.60
CA LEU A 441 -58.74 -27.93 -27.68
C LEU A 441 -59.36 -29.11 -26.88
N ALA A 442 -59.11 -29.03 -25.56
CA ALA A 442 -60.06 -28.94 -24.42
C ALA A 442 -60.94 -30.13 -23.93
N SER A 443 -60.75 -30.40 -22.63
CA SER A 443 -61.72 -30.69 -21.56
C SER A 443 -62.46 -32.04 -21.48
N SER A 444 -62.28 -32.76 -20.35
CA SER A 444 -63.35 -33.08 -19.38
C SER A 444 -62.86 -34.08 -18.28
N THR A 445 -63.29 -33.80 -17.05
CA THR A 445 -63.21 -34.60 -15.80
C THR A 445 -64.27 -35.74 -15.78
N PRO A 446 -64.54 -36.54 -14.70
CA PRO A 446 -63.96 -36.71 -13.34
C PRO A 446 -63.80 -38.19 -12.85
N VAL A 447 -63.39 -38.44 -11.59
CA VAL A 447 -64.05 -39.28 -10.53
C VAL A 447 -63.07 -39.93 -9.50
N GLN A 448 -63.39 -39.72 -8.20
CA GLN A 448 -63.06 -40.41 -6.92
C GLN A 448 -61.59 -40.54 -6.46
N ARG A 449 -61.10 -39.93 -5.36
CA ARG A 449 -61.43 -39.95 -3.90
C ARG A 449 -61.13 -41.28 -3.20
N VAL A 450 -60.06 -41.33 -2.39
CA VAL A 450 -60.03 -41.64 -0.93
C VAL A 450 -58.74 -41.02 -0.33
N GLU A 451 -58.87 -40.47 0.87
CA GLU A 451 -57.88 -39.72 1.67
C GLU A 451 -57.58 -40.49 3.00
N PRO A 452 -56.78 -39.98 3.99
CA PRO A 452 -55.66 -40.69 4.60
C PRO A 452 -55.87 -41.03 6.10
N THR A 453 -54.86 -41.55 6.80
CA THR A 453 -54.90 -41.64 8.28
C THR A 453 -53.53 -41.44 8.93
N VAL A 454 -53.54 -40.53 9.92
CA VAL A 454 -52.51 -40.11 10.90
C VAL A 454 -52.82 -40.87 12.23
N VAL A 455 -51.93 -41.22 13.17
CA VAL A 455 -51.48 -40.45 14.36
C VAL A 455 -50.71 -41.40 15.33
N SER A 456 -49.74 -40.79 16.03
CA SER A 456 -48.81 -41.14 17.12
C SER A 456 -49.33 -41.62 18.49
N PHE A 457 -48.41 -42.10 19.37
CA PHE A 457 -48.34 -41.90 20.86
C PHE A 457 -46.86 -42.06 21.34
N ALA A 458 -46.14 -41.07 21.93
CA ALA A 458 -46.00 -40.56 23.33
C ALA A 458 -45.23 -41.50 24.34
N LYS A 459 -44.45 -41.13 25.40
CA LYS A 459 -43.57 -40.01 25.86
C LYS A 459 -42.98 -40.37 27.28
N ARG A 460 -41.66 -40.18 27.55
CA ARG A 460 -40.89 -39.92 28.84
C ARG A 460 -40.98 -40.86 30.10
N PRO A 461 -40.15 -40.76 31.19
CA PRO A 461 -39.31 -39.64 31.75
C PRO A 461 -37.89 -39.99 32.37
N THR A 462 -37.19 -38.97 32.90
CA THR A 462 -36.00 -38.95 33.83
C THR A 462 -36.45 -38.61 35.28
N PRO A 463 -35.70 -38.72 36.44
CA PRO A 463 -34.29 -38.27 36.71
C PRO A 463 -33.42 -38.96 37.85
N SER A 464 -32.15 -38.49 38.01
CA SER A 464 -31.33 -38.27 39.26
C SER A 464 -30.26 -39.27 39.84
N ALA A 465 -29.00 -38.77 39.93
CA ALA A 465 -27.97 -38.80 41.03
C ALA A 465 -26.87 -39.90 41.29
N VAL A 466 -25.59 -39.45 41.22
CA VAL A 466 -24.37 -39.61 42.12
C VAL A 466 -23.49 -40.92 42.20
N VAL A 467 -22.23 -40.82 41.69
CA VAL A 467 -20.82 -41.19 42.13
C VAL A 467 -20.59 -42.24 43.27
N PRO A 468 -19.53 -43.14 43.40
CA PRO A 468 -18.07 -43.02 43.05
C PRO A 468 -17.23 -44.25 42.53
N ALA A 469 -15.97 -43.94 42.12
CA ALA A 469 -14.67 -44.65 42.25
C ALA A 469 -14.22 -45.87 41.38
N SER A 470 -12.89 -45.93 41.16
CA SER A 470 -12.00 -46.65 40.21
C SER A 470 -11.47 -48.04 40.68
N PRO A 471 -10.43 -48.68 40.07
CA PRO A 471 -10.05 -49.04 38.66
C PRO A 471 -9.85 -50.58 38.49
N PRO A 472 -9.37 -51.15 37.33
CA PRO A 472 -8.14 -52.01 37.36
C PRO A 472 -7.34 -52.05 35.99
N PRO A 473 -6.46 -53.04 35.64
CA PRO A 473 -5.02 -52.83 35.35
C PRO A 473 -4.54 -53.25 33.92
N GLN A 474 -3.24 -53.09 33.66
CA GLN A 474 -2.49 -53.27 32.39
C GLN A 474 -2.25 -54.73 31.89
N PRO A 475 -1.78 -54.94 30.63
CA PRO A 475 -1.70 -56.23 29.92
C PRO A 475 -0.27 -56.84 29.83
N PRO A 476 -0.09 -58.08 29.30
CA PRO A 476 1.23 -58.67 29.03
C PRO A 476 1.61 -58.84 27.53
N VAL A 477 2.85 -58.41 27.24
CA VAL A 477 4.01 -59.05 26.56
C VAL A 477 3.98 -59.59 25.09
N SER A 478 5.05 -59.19 24.40
CA SER A 478 5.57 -59.34 23.01
C SER A 478 6.24 -60.68 22.61
N THR A 479 6.31 -61.08 21.32
CA THR A 479 7.44 -61.02 20.33
C THR A 479 7.20 -62.14 19.26
N ALA A 480 7.66 -62.19 17.99
CA ALA A 480 8.94 -61.84 17.36
C ALA A 480 8.90 -61.76 15.78
N ARG A 481 9.77 -60.87 15.21
CA ARG A 481 10.59 -60.83 13.95
C ARG A 481 10.28 -61.74 12.71
N SER A 482 10.57 -61.41 11.42
CA SER A 482 11.33 -60.34 10.70
C SER A 482 11.22 -60.38 9.14
N LYS A 483 10.99 -59.20 8.51
CA LYS A 483 11.47 -58.53 7.23
C LYS A 483 11.99 -59.36 6.00
N PRO A 484 11.76 -58.92 4.71
CA PRO A 484 12.25 -57.62 4.18
C PRO A 484 11.48 -56.83 3.08
N LYS A 485 11.80 -55.52 3.05
CA LYS A 485 11.90 -54.47 1.98
C LYS A 485 10.96 -54.45 0.75
N ILE A 486 10.32 -53.29 0.52
CA ILE A 486 10.58 -52.31 -0.57
C ILE A 486 9.91 -50.96 -0.22
N ILE A 487 10.48 -49.89 -0.78
CA ILE A 487 10.57 -48.50 -0.30
C ILE A 487 9.33 -47.68 -0.69
N LEU A 488 8.75 -46.97 0.29
CA LEU A 488 7.86 -45.83 0.05
C LEU A 488 8.47 -44.58 0.71
N SER A 489 8.63 -43.54 -0.10
CA SER A 489 9.26 -42.27 0.23
C SER A 489 8.39 -41.43 1.17
N CYS A 490 8.79 -41.32 2.43
CA CYS A 490 8.36 -40.24 3.31
C CYS A 490 9.41 -39.13 3.25
N ARG A 491 9.03 -37.93 2.77
CA ARG A 491 9.77 -36.68 2.99
C ARG A 491 8.82 -35.69 3.66
N ASN A 492 8.73 -35.80 4.98
CA ASN A 492 8.15 -34.78 5.87
C ASN A 492 9.23 -34.29 6.85
N GLU A 493 10.36 -33.83 6.31
CA GLU A 493 11.30 -32.98 7.04
C GLU A 493 11.61 -31.77 6.16
N PRO A 494 11.51 -30.54 6.69
CA PRO A 494 11.95 -29.36 5.96
C PRO A 494 13.47 -29.44 5.76
N ILE A 495 13.89 -29.29 4.51
CA ILE A 495 15.29 -29.09 4.19
C ILE A 495 15.76 -27.79 4.85
N GLY A 496 16.69 -27.96 5.79
CA GLY A 496 17.65 -26.93 6.19
C GLY A 496 17.17 -25.95 7.24
N LEU A 497 17.22 -26.35 8.51
CA LEU A 497 17.69 -25.52 9.63
C LEU A 497 17.96 -26.48 10.79
N ASN A 498 19.21 -26.91 10.93
CA ASN A 498 19.64 -27.74 12.04
C ASN A 498 19.84 -26.83 13.26
N VAL A 499 19.05 -27.01 14.31
CA VAL A 499 19.15 -26.22 15.55
C VAL A 499 20.54 -26.36 16.20
N ALA A 500 21.20 -27.49 15.96
CA ALA A 500 22.58 -27.73 16.38
C ALA A 500 23.61 -26.79 15.73
N ASP A 501 23.31 -26.21 14.57
CA ASP A 501 24.20 -25.25 13.89
C ASP A 501 24.20 -23.87 14.58
N PHE A 502 23.23 -23.61 15.46
CA PHE A 502 23.06 -22.34 16.19
C PHE A 502 23.50 -22.40 17.65
N LEU A 503 23.97 -23.57 18.11
CA LEU A 503 24.50 -23.74 19.46
C LEU A 503 26.03 -23.78 19.41
N PRO A 504 26.75 -23.10 20.32
CA PRO A 504 28.22 -23.11 20.32
C PRO A 504 28.76 -24.50 20.64
N SER A 505 29.61 -25.03 19.76
CA SER A 505 30.39 -26.25 19.99
C SER A 505 31.57 -25.95 20.92
N SER A 506 31.36 -26.10 22.23
CA SER A 506 32.48 -26.10 23.18
C SER A 506 33.15 -27.48 23.18
N PRO A 507 34.48 -27.59 22.99
CA PRO A 507 35.16 -28.87 22.82
C PRO A 507 35.38 -29.64 24.13
N ASN A 508 34.73 -29.25 25.22
CA ASN A 508 34.81 -29.95 26.49
C ASN A 508 33.49 -29.80 27.26
N ASN A 509 32.55 -30.72 27.05
CA ASN A 509 31.74 -31.18 28.19
C ASN A 509 31.11 -32.55 27.91
N ARG A 510 31.62 -33.55 28.61
CA ARG A 510 30.89 -34.79 28.84
C ARG A 510 29.76 -34.48 29.81
N GLY A 511 28.52 -34.67 29.38
CA GLY A 511 27.37 -34.87 30.26
C GLY A 511 26.87 -33.65 31.02
N GLY A 512 26.12 -32.78 30.34
CA GLY A 512 25.25 -31.79 30.97
C GLY A 512 24.48 -31.05 29.89
N ALA A 513 23.20 -31.40 29.71
CA ALA A 513 22.32 -30.61 28.85
C ALA A 513 22.23 -29.19 29.44
N LEU A 514 22.58 -28.19 28.64
CA LEU A 514 22.35 -26.78 29.00
C LEU A 514 20.87 -26.63 29.37
N SER A 515 20.58 -26.08 30.54
CA SER A 515 19.19 -25.82 30.92
C SER A 515 18.57 -24.82 29.93
N ASP A 516 17.28 -24.98 29.62
CA ASP A 516 16.58 -24.09 28.69
C ASP A 516 16.71 -22.61 29.08
N ASP A 517 16.79 -22.34 30.38
CA ASP A 517 16.97 -21.00 30.94
C ASP A 517 18.37 -20.44 30.68
N GLU A 518 19.40 -21.29 30.75
CA GLU A 518 20.77 -20.92 30.43
C GLU A 518 20.97 -20.71 28.92
N ALA A 519 20.34 -21.54 28.08
CA ALA A 519 20.29 -21.35 26.63
C ALA A 519 19.56 -20.06 26.23
N LEU A 520 18.40 -19.77 26.83
CA LEU A 520 17.67 -18.52 26.63
C LEU A 520 18.47 -17.31 27.12
N SER A 521 19.20 -17.43 28.23
CA SER A 521 20.05 -16.36 28.73
C SER A 521 21.21 -16.04 27.78
N GLN A 522 21.80 -17.06 27.15
CA GLN A 522 22.88 -16.90 26.16
C GLN A 522 22.36 -16.29 24.86
N LEU A 523 21.19 -16.75 24.37
CA LEU A 523 20.51 -16.17 23.22
C LEU A 523 20.13 -14.71 23.47
N LYS A 524 19.60 -14.40 24.66
CA LYS A 524 19.24 -13.04 25.07
C LYS A 524 20.46 -12.12 25.13
N LYS A 525 21.59 -12.58 25.68
CA LYS A 525 22.85 -11.82 25.67
C LYS A 525 23.33 -11.50 24.24
N GLY A 526 23.27 -12.48 23.34
CA GLY A 526 23.59 -12.28 21.92
C GLY A 526 22.65 -11.27 21.24
N HIS A 527 21.35 -11.39 21.51
CA HIS A 527 20.32 -10.47 21.01
C HIS A 527 20.51 -9.04 21.54
N ASP A 528 20.73 -8.88 22.84
CA ASP A 528 20.94 -7.56 23.46
C ASP A 528 22.19 -6.88 22.89
N THR A 529 23.28 -7.65 22.70
CA THR A 529 24.50 -7.15 22.05
C THR A 529 24.24 -6.71 20.61
N MET A 530 23.48 -7.50 19.85
CA MET A 530 23.08 -7.15 18.49
C MET A 530 22.20 -5.89 18.47
N CYS A 531 21.23 -5.76 19.38
CA CYS A 531 20.39 -4.57 19.50
C CYS A 531 21.20 -3.32 19.82
N VAL A 532 22.20 -3.41 20.71
CA VAL A 532 23.09 -2.28 21.01
C VAL A 532 23.92 -1.89 19.79
N MET A 533 24.50 -2.87 19.08
CA MET A 533 25.26 -2.63 17.85
C MET A 533 24.40 -1.98 16.75
N LEU A 534 23.18 -2.48 16.53
CA LEU A 534 22.26 -1.93 15.54
C LEU A 534 21.77 -0.52 15.91
N ARG A 535 21.50 -0.24 17.18
CA ARG A 535 21.16 1.11 17.66
C ARG A 535 22.32 2.09 17.47
N SER A 536 23.55 1.65 17.77
CA SER A 536 24.76 2.44 17.55
C SER A 536 24.96 2.77 16.07
N ARG A 537 24.90 1.75 15.20
CA ARG A 537 25.01 1.93 13.74
C ARG A 537 23.90 2.82 13.20
N HIS A 538 22.66 2.66 13.67
CA HIS A 538 21.53 3.50 13.26
C HIS A 538 21.76 4.97 13.62
N LYS A 539 22.19 5.26 14.85
CA LYS A 539 22.52 6.64 15.28
C LYS A 539 23.63 7.24 14.44
N ASN A 540 24.68 6.48 14.15
CA ASN A 540 25.78 6.97 13.31
C ASN A 540 25.31 7.21 11.87
N LEU A 541 24.48 6.34 11.29
CA LEU A 541 23.89 6.55 9.97
C LEU A 541 22.96 7.77 9.92
N GLU A 542 22.21 8.06 10.99
CA GLU A 542 21.41 9.29 11.09
C GLU A 542 22.29 10.53 11.06
N THR A 543 23.43 10.52 11.78
CA THR A 543 24.38 11.64 11.75
C THR A 543 24.96 11.82 10.35
N VAL A 544 25.39 10.75 9.68
CA VAL A 544 25.89 10.83 8.30
C VAL A 544 24.80 11.31 7.34
N ARG A 545 23.57 10.83 7.47
CA ARG A 545 22.42 11.28 6.66
C ARG A 545 22.15 12.76 6.86
N SER A 546 22.28 13.28 8.09
CA SER A 546 22.10 14.70 8.37
C SER A 546 23.15 15.56 7.67
N VAL A 547 24.41 15.08 7.61
CA VAL A 547 25.50 15.73 6.87
C VAL A 547 25.25 15.64 5.37
N TRP A 548 24.83 14.47 4.86
CA TRP A 548 24.51 14.27 3.44
C TRP A 548 23.41 15.21 2.93
N VAL A 549 22.39 15.48 3.76
CA VAL A 549 21.28 16.37 3.37
C VAL A 549 21.69 17.84 3.38
N ARG A 550 22.67 18.21 4.22
CA ARG A 550 23.11 19.60 4.42
C ARG A 550 24.30 20.00 3.55
N GLU A 551 25.22 19.07 3.34
CA GLU A 551 26.50 19.27 2.66
C GLU A 551 26.64 18.33 1.45
N ASP A 552 27.85 18.22 0.87
CA ASP A 552 28.14 17.36 -0.27
C ASP A 552 28.46 15.92 0.17
N ILE A 553 28.37 14.98 -0.77
CA ILE A 553 28.58 13.53 -0.57
C ILE A 553 29.96 13.25 0.04
N LYS A 554 30.96 14.04 -0.34
CA LYS A 554 32.32 13.93 0.21
C LYS A 554 32.34 14.19 1.72
N SER A 555 31.69 15.26 2.19
CA SER A 555 31.61 15.57 3.62
C SER A 555 30.91 14.45 4.39
N ALA A 556 29.86 13.86 3.82
CA ALA A 556 29.15 12.74 4.44
C ALA A 556 30.03 11.49 4.54
N LEU A 557 30.84 11.21 3.52
CA LEU A 557 31.82 10.12 3.57
C LEU A 557 32.94 10.41 4.56
N ASP A 558 33.47 11.64 4.61
CA ASP A 558 34.50 12.05 5.57
C ASP A 558 33.98 11.94 7.01
N ALA A 559 32.71 12.31 7.25
CA ALA A 559 32.04 12.10 8.51
C ALA A 559 31.95 10.60 8.86
N ALA A 560 31.58 9.74 7.90
CA ALA A 560 31.54 8.31 8.12
C ALA A 560 32.91 7.70 8.43
N VAL A 561 33.96 8.16 7.73
CA VAL A 561 35.35 7.73 7.99
C VAL A 561 35.80 8.20 9.37
N SER A 562 35.43 9.40 9.81
CA SER A 562 35.75 9.91 11.14
C SER A 562 35.13 9.10 12.29
N MET A 563 34.05 8.37 12.03
CA MET A 563 33.39 7.50 13.00
C MET A 563 34.12 6.15 13.20
N ASN A 564 35.12 5.84 12.35
CA ASN A 564 35.94 4.62 12.42
C ASN A 564 35.14 3.30 12.45
N ASP A 565 33.98 3.28 11.77
CA ASP A 565 33.13 2.10 11.64
C ASP A 565 32.98 1.73 10.15
N LEU A 566 33.68 0.67 9.73
CA LEU A 566 33.67 0.18 8.35
C LEU A 566 32.27 -0.22 7.87
N SER A 567 31.37 -0.61 8.78
CA SER A 567 30.01 -1.03 8.41
C SER A 567 29.19 0.11 7.80
N ILE A 568 29.42 1.33 8.27
CA ILE A 568 28.76 2.56 7.79
C ILE A 568 29.33 2.94 6.43
N VAL A 569 30.66 2.84 6.28
CA VAL A 569 31.34 3.09 5.00
C VAL A 569 30.81 2.13 3.92
N VAL A 570 30.59 0.86 4.25
CA VAL A 570 29.99 -0.12 3.33
C VAL A 570 28.57 0.28 2.91
N ASP A 571 27.72 0.73 3.84
CA ASP A 571 26.35 1.16 3.52
C ASP A 571 26.35 2.33 2.54
N ILE A 572 27.21 3.32 2.79
CA ILE A 572 27.37 4.49 1.92
C ILE A 572 27.91 4.10 0.55
N LEU A 573 28.97 3.28 0.51
CA LEU A 573 29.55 2.80 -0.75
C LEU A 573 28.54 1.99 -1.57
N ASN A 574 27.68 1.18 -0.94
CA ASN A 574 26.63 0.46 -1.66
C ASN A 574 25.64 1.42 -2.35
N ILE A 575 25.28 2.54 -1.72
CA ILE A 575 24.42 3.57 -2.33
C ILE A 575 25.14 4.26 -3.49
N ILE A 576 26.40 4.64 -3.29
CA ILE A 576 27.22 5.32 -4.32
C ILE A 576 27.46 4.37 -5.52
N ASN A 577 27.67 3.07 -5.27
CA ASN A 577 27.87 2.06 -6.32
C ASN A 577 26.62 1.86 -7.20
N LEU A 578 25.41 2.14 -6.70
CA LEU A 578 24.18 2.08 -7.50
C LEU A 578 24.03 3.25 -8.47
N GLN A 579 24.74 4.36 -8.23
CA GLN A 579 24.70 5.56 -9.07
C GLN A 579 26.11 6.02 -9.47
N PRO A 580 26.64 5.50 -10.60
CA PRO A 580 27.98 5.86 -11.09
C PRO A 580 28.20 7.38 -11.29
N SER A 581 27.13 8.15 -11.50
CA SER A 581 27.17 9.62 -11.65
C SER A 581 27.61 10.38 -10.39
N LEU A 582 27.54 9.76 -9.21
CA LEU A 582 27.93 10.38 -7.94
C LEU A 582 29.44 10.35 -7.72
N TRP A 583 30.17 9.52 -8.46
CA TRP A 583 31.62 9.45 -8.33
C TRP A 583 32.28 10.73 -8.85
N ARG A 584 33.21 11.27 -8.05
CA ARG A 584 34.05 12.42 -8.40
C ARG A 584 35.49 12.10 -8.03
N LEU A 585 36.45 12.79 -8.66
CA LEU A 585 37.89 12.60 -8.38
C LEU A 585 38.22 12.78 -6.88
N ASP A 586 37.58 13.75 -6.24
CA ASP A 586 37.73 14.04 -4.80
C ASP A 586 37.17 12.93 -3.89
N LEU A 587 36.19 12.19 -4.38
CA LEU A 587 35.63 11.04 -3.68
C LEU A 587 36.55 9.83 -3.81
N CYS A 588 37.18 9.65 -4.98
CA CYS A 588 38.17 8.59 -5.20
C CYS A 588 39.34 8.69 -4.21
N THR A 589 39.81 9.90 -3.90
CA THR A 589 40.93 10.10 -2.95
C THR A 589 40.60 9.68 -1.51
N THR A 590 39.34 9.82 -1.08
CA THR A 590 38.91 9.49 0.29
C THR A 590 38.40 8.05 0.40
N THR A 591 37.84 7.49 -0.68
CA THR A 591 37.32 6.12 -0.72
C THR A 591 38.41 5.06 -0.87
N LEU A 592 39.49 5.30 -1.64
CA LEU A 592 40.52 4.30 -1.91
C LEU A 592 41.22 3.74 -0.65
N PRO A 593 41.58 4.54 0.37
CA PRO A 593 42.09 4.01 1.63
C PRO A 593 41.10 3.10 2.36
N GLN A 594 39.80 3.41 2.26
CA GLN A 594 38.75 2.59 2.87
C GLN A 594 38.55 1.29 2.12
N ILE A 595 38.63 1.32 0.78
CA ILE A 595 38.58 0.12 -0.07
C ILE A 595 39.71 -0.84 0.31
N ASP A 596 40.92 -0.34 0.58
CA ASP A 596 42.03 -1.18 1.05
C ASP A 596 41.68 -1.94 2.34
N GLN A 597 41.11 -1.25 3.32
CA GLN A 597 40.67 -1.89 4.58
C GLN A 597 39.52 -2.89 4.35
N LEU A 598 38.59 -2.58 3.45
CA LEU A 598 37.48 -3.47 3.10
C LEU A 598 37.96 -4.74 2.41
N LEU A 599 38.95 -4.63 1.53
CA LEU A 599 39.55 -5.79 0.86
C LEU A 599 40.34 -6.66 1.83
N HIS A 600 40.88 -6.12 2.92
CA HIS A 600 41.53 -6.88 4.00
C HIS A 600 40.55 -7.46 5.03
N SER A 601 39.27 -7.10 4.97
CA SER A 601 38.25 -7.57 5.90
C SER A 601 38.06 -9.10 5.86
N LYS A 602 37.62 -9.67 6.98
CA LYS A 602 37.20 -11.08 7.08
C LYS A 602 35.76 -11.29 6.59
N TYR A 603 34.99 -10.21 6.42
CA TYR A 603 33.59 -10.26 6.02
C TYR A 603 33.44 -10.25 4.49
N GLU A 604 32.80 -11.28 3.94
CA GLU A 604 32.59 -11.43 2.49
C GLU A 604 31.84 -10.24 1.86
N SER A 605 30.86 -9.68 2.56
CA SER A 605 30.09 -8.53 2.08
C SER A 605 30.97 -7.28 1.92
N TYR A 606 31.98 -7.10 2.78
CA TYR A 606 32.86 -5.92 2.77
C TYR A 606 33.82 -6.03 1.59
N ILE A 607 34.38 -7.22 1.38
CA ILE A 607 35.23 -7.51 0.23
C ILE A 607 34.45 -7.29 -1.07
N GLN A 608 33.21 -7.78 -1.15
CA GLN A 608 32.37 -7.61 -2.34
C GLN A 608 32.12 -6.14 -2.66
N THR A 609 31.71 -5.33 -1.66
CA THR A 609 31.48 -3.90 -1.85
C THR A 609 32.77 -3.19 -2.28
N GLY A 610 33.90 -3.49 -1.64
CA GLY A 610 35.22 -2.95 -2.02
C GLY A 610 35.60 -3.27 -3.47
N CYS A 611 35.42 -4.53 -3.88
CA CYS A 611 35.68 -4.96 -5.26
C CYS A 611 34.78 -4.22 -6.27
N THR A 612 33.50 -4.04 -5.96
CA THR A 612 32.57 -3.32 -6.85
C THR A 612 32.92 -1.83 -6.99
N SER A 613 33.29 -1.18 -5.88
CA SER A 613 33.72 0.23 -5.90
C SER A 613 35.03 0.39 -6.68
N LEU A 614 36.02 -0.48 -6.46
CA LEU A 614 37.29 -0.45 -7.19
C LEU A 614 37.07 -0.65 -8.70
N LYS A 615 36.19 -1.57 -9.09
CA LYS A 615 35.80 -1.81 -10.48
C LYS A 615 35.19 -0.57 -11.14
N LEU A 616 34.32 0.15 -10.44
CA LEU A 616 33.71 1.39 -10.95
C LEU A 616 34.75 2.50 -11.11
N ILE A 617 35.66 2.66 -10.14
CA ILE A 617 36.76 3.64 -10.23
C ILE A 617 37.63 3.36 -11.46
N MET A 618 37.99 2.09 -11.69
CA MET A 618 38.77 1.68 -12.88
C MET A 618 38.05 1.90 -14.19
N LYS A 619 36.75 1.59 -14.27
CA LYS A 619 35.99 1.79 -15.52
C LYS A 619 35.79 3.25 -15.90
N HIS A 620 35.58 4.13 -14.92
CA HIS A 620 35.16 5.52 -15.20
C HIS A 620 36.30 6.54 -15.13
N PHE A 621 37.31 6.33 -14.29
CA PHE A 621 38.34 7.35 -14.03
C PHE A 621 39.73 6.97 -14.55
N TRP A 622 39.97 5.70 -14.93
CA TRP A 622 41.31 5.29 -15.36
C TRP A 622 41.81 6.04 -16.61
N THR A 623 40.96 6.21 -17.62
CA THR A 623 41.32 6.96 -18.84
C THR A 623 41.69 8.41 -18.51
N LEU A 624 40.89 9.07 -17.67
CA LEU A 624 41.15 10.42 -17.19
C LEU A 624 42.48 10.51 -16.42
N ILE A 625 42.75 9.55 -15.51
CA ILE A 625 43.99 9.52 -14.72
C ILE A 625 45.20 9.29 -15.65
N SER A 626 45.10 8.37 -16.60
CA SER A 626 46.20 8.07 -17.55
C SER A 626 46.52 9.26 -18.45
N GLU A 627 45.51 9.91 -19.03
CA GLU A 627 45.69 11.08 -19.90
C GLU A 627 46.25 12.28 -19.13
N THR A 628 45.77 12.52 -17.91
CA THR A 628 46.25 13.64 -17.07
C THR A 628 47.67 13.45 -16.55
N LEU A 629 48.14 12.20 -16.38
CA LEU A 629 49.51 11.89 -16.01
C LEU A 629 50.48 11.90 -17.21
N LYS A 630 50.00 11.56 -18.42
CA LYS A 630 50.78 11.62 -19.66
C LYS A 630 50.87 13.03 -20.27
N ALA A 631 49.98 13.94 -19.86
CA ALA A 631 49.96 15.31 -20.34
C ALA A 631 51.27 16.03 -19.98
N THR A 632 51.84 16.76 -20.95
CA THR A 632 53.05 17.57 -20.74
C THR A 632 52.81 18.67 -19.70
N PRO A 633 53.81 19.02 -18.87
CA PRO A 633 53.69 20.10 -17.90
C PRO A 633 53.41 21.41 -18.65
N SER A 634 52.33 22.10 -18.28
CA SER A 634 52.01 23.40 -18.86
C SER A 634 52.99 24.46 -18.37
N VAL A 635 53.48 25.29 -19.29
CA VAL A 635 54.27 26.48 -18.97
C VAL A 635 53.33 27.55 -18.39
N GLY A 636 53.28 27.69 -17.06
CA GLY A 636 52.44 28.67 -16.35
C GLY A 636 51.93 28.16 -14.99
N VAL A 637 51.38 29.06 -14.16
CA VAL A 637 50.80 28.71 -12.85
C VAL A 637 49.29 28.54 -12.99
N ASP A 638 48.83 27.31 -13.29
CA ASP A 638 47.41 26.93 -13.21
C ASP A 638 47.19 26.02 -12.01
N ILE A 639 46.77 26.65 -10.90
CA ILE A 639 46.55 25.98 -9.60
C ILE A 639 45.51 24.86 -9.72
N THR A 640 44.48 25.03 -10.54
CA THR A 640 43.39 24.05 -10.67
C THR A 640 43.82 22.80 -11.43
N ARG A 641 44.67 22.97 -12.44
CA ARG A 641 45.26 21.86 -13.19
C ARG A 641 46.28 21.10 -12.35
N GLU A 642 47.10 21.83 -11.60
CA GLU A 642 48.08 21.25 -10.68
C GLU A 642 47.40 20.46 -9.55
N GLU A 643 46.33 20.99 -8.94
CA GLU A 643 45.52 20.28 -7.95
C GLU A 643 44.91 18.98 -8.51
N ARG A 644 44.39 19.00 -9.74
CA ARG A 644 43.87 17.79 -10.41
C ARG A 644 44.97 16.78 -10.68
N HIS A 645 46.14 17.23 -11.16
CA HIS A 645 47.28 16.37 -11.42
C HIS A 645 47.79 15.71 -10.12
N GLN A 646 47.85 16.47 -9.02
CA GLN A 646 48.20 15.95 -7.69
C GLN A 646 47.18 14.91 -7.19
N LYS A 647 45.88 15.15 -7.35
CA LYS A 647 44.83 14.17 -7.00
C LYS A 647 44.94 12.89 -7.84
N CYS A 648 45.13 13.00 -9.15
CA CYS A 648 45.35 11.85 -10.04
C CYS A 648 46.62 11.06 -9.65
N ARG A 649 47.70 11.75 -9.28
CA ARG A 649 48.94 11.12 -8.81
C ARG A 649 48.75 10.38 -7.49
N ALA A 650 48.01 10.96 -6.54
CA ALA A 650 47.67 10.32 -5.27
C ALA A 650 46.82 9.06 -5.47
N ILE A 651 45.79 9.15 -6.33
CA ILE A 651 44.94 8.02 -6.70
C ILE A 651 45.77 6.90 -7.35
N CYS A 652 46.62 7.24 -8.32
CA CYS A 652 47.47 6.27 -9.01
C CYS A 652 48.40 5.54 -8.03
N LYS A 653 49.02 6.26 -7.08
CA LYS A 653 49.85 5.65 -6.03
C LYS A 653 49.07 4.63 -5.19
N GLN A 654 47.84 4.97 -4.80
CA GLN A 654 47.00 4.06 -4.01
C GLN A 654 46.51 2.86 -4.81
N LEU A 655 46.18 3.04 -6.08
CA LEU A 655 45.80 1.95 -6.97
C LEU A 655 46.94 0.96 -7.19
N LYS A 656 48.20 1.44 -7.30
CA LYS A 656 49.37 0.57 -7.39
C LYS A 656 49.53 -0.29 -6.13
N ASN A 657 49.34 0.29 -4.94
CA ASN A 657 49.37 -0.47 -3.69
C ASN A 657 48.27 -1.54 -3.65
N LEU A 658 47.07 -1.22 -4.11
CA LEU A 658 45.95 -2.16 -4.21
C LEU A 658 46.18 -3.25 -5.26
N SER A 659 46.92 -2.97 -6.34
CA SER A 659 47.23 -3.96 -7.38
C SER A 659 47.93 -5.18 -6.79
N ASN A 660 48.98 -4.95 -5.99
CA ASN A 660 49.71 -6.01 -5.31
C ASN A 660 48.80 -6.87 -4.40
N LEU A 661 47.80 -6.26 -3.76
CA LEU A 661 46.84 -6.98 -2.92
C LEU A 661 45.88 -7.83 -3.78
N VAL A 662 45.39 -7.26 -4.89
CA VAL A 662 44.48 -7.92 -5.83
C VAL A 662 45.17 -9.11 -6.49
N GLU A 663 46.43 -9.00 -6.90
CA GLU A 663 47.22 -10.10 -7.47
C GLU A 663 47.39 -11.26 -6.49
N ASN A 664 47.76 -10.97 -5.25
CA ASN A 664 47.90 -11.98 -4.19
C ASN A 664 46.57 -12.71 -3.92
N LYS A 665 45.43 -12.01 -4.01
CA LYS A 665 44.10 -12.58 -3.77
C LYS A 665 43.46 -13.23 -5.01
N ALA A 666 43.90 -12.90 -6.23
CA ALA A 666 43.41 -13.49 -7.48
C ALA A 666 43.76 -14.99 -7.61
N LEU A 667 44.80 -15.43 -6.89
CA LEU A 667 45.21 -16.83 -6.79
C LEU A 667 44.27 -17.68 -5.90
N GLN A 668 43.40 -17.06 -5.10
CA GLN A 668 42.46 -17.80 -4.25
C GLN A 668 41.30 -18.41 -5.05
N VAL A 669 40.90 -19.64 -4.71
CA VAL A 669 39.78 -20.36 -5.34
C VAL A 669 38.49 -20.08 -4.56
N GLY A 670 37.46 -19.55 -5.22
CA GLY A 670 36.15 -19.25 -4.62
C GLY A 670 35.36 -18.18 -5.36
N ARG A 671 34.16 -17.84 -4.87
CA ARG A 671 33.26 -16.82 -5.45
C ARG A 671 33.92 -15.44 -5.60
N HIS A 672 34.80 -15.07 -4.68
CA HIS A 672 35.54 -13.81 -4.74
C HIS A 672 36.78 -13.89 -5.65
N GLY A 673 37.36 -15.07 -5.86
CA GLY A 673 38.51 -15.27 -6.73
C GLY A 673 38.25 -14.83 -8.18
N SER A 674 37.03 -15.05 -8.70
CA SER A 674 36.65 -14.55 -10.02
C SER A 674 36.54 -13.01 -10.07
N ALA A 675 36.09 -12.37 -8.99
CA ALA A 675 36.02 -10.91 -8.90
C ALA A 675 37.43 -10.28 -8.84
N PHE A 676 38.36 -10.89 -8.09
CA PHE A 676 39.75 -10.45 -8.04
C PHE A 676 40.47 -10.66 -9.39
N ARG A 677 40.20 -11.74 -10.12
CA ARG A 677 40.74 -11.93 -11.48
C ARG A 677 40.20 -10.90 -12.48
N GLU A 678 38.91 -10.57 -12.40
CA GLU A 678 38.34 -9.51 -13.24
C GLU A 678 38.96 -8.15 -12.90
N LEU A 679 39.19 -7.85 -11.62
CA LEU A 679 39.90 -6.65 -11.19
C LEU A 679 41.35 -6.63 -11.66
N GLN A 680 42.06 -7.76 -11.57
CA GLN A 680 43.44 -7.89 -12.06
C GLN A 680 43.53 -7.55 -13.56
N LEU A 681 42.59 -8.05 -14.38
CA LEU A 681 42.52 -7.70 -15.80
C LEU A 681 42.24 -6.21 -16.04
N LEU A 682 41.36 -5.59 -15.24
CA LEU A 682 41.07 -4.16 -15.33
C LEU A 682 42.24 -3.29 -14.86
N MET A 683 43.08 -3.82 -13.97
CA MET A 683 44.24 -3.14 -13.41
C MET A 683 45.54 -3.38 -14.19
N ALA A 684 45.59 -4.35 -15.11
CA ALA A 684 46.76 -4.62 -15.96
C ALA A 684 47.37 -3.38 -16.66
N PRO A 685 46.58 -2.38 -17.14
CA PRO A 685 47.14 -1.17 -17.72
C PRO A 685 47.95 -0.29 -16.75
N LEU A 686 47.83 -0.48 -15.43
CA LEU A 686 48.65 0.20 -14.42
C LEU A 686 50.12 -0.24 -14.49
N ASP A 687 50.37 -1.50 -14.86
CA ASP A 687 51.72 -2.08 -14.93
C ASP A 687 52.45 -1.65 -16.20
N ASP A 688 51.72 -1.45 -17.30
CA ASP A 688 52.24 -0.92 -18.58
C ASP A 688 52.56 0.59 -18.56
N SER A 689 52.18 1.31 -17.50
CA SER A 689 52.39 2.77 -17.36
C SER A 689 53.71 3.16 -16.66
N LEU A 690 54.68 2.24 -16.68
CA LEU A 690 56.08 2.44 -16.27
C LEU A 690 56.94 2.97 -17.41
#